data_AF-A0A3Q3G1V5-F1
#
_entry.id   AF-A0A3Q3G1V5-F1
#
_cell.length_a   1.000
_cell.length_b   1.000
_cell.length_c   1.000
_cell.angle_alpha   90.00
_cell.angle_beta   90.00
_cell.angle_gamma   90.00
#
_symmetry.space_group_name_H-M   'P 1'
#
loop_
_entity.id
_entity.type
_entity.pdbx_description
1 polymer ?
#
loop_
_entity_poly.entity_id
_entity_poly.type
_entity_poly.pdbx_seq_one_letter_code
_entity_poly.pdbx_strand_id
1 'polypeptide(L)'
;MGELETLLMHPKKPFAFVTYRSEESAQKAYVHLNGQKLQCGENSVTLYLSYVHSVTCEEEASVSLPEGLTLVEDFVSQDEEDLLLAAVDWSSTNDDVSAQKSLKHRKVKHYGFEFRYDTNNVDKDKPLASGIPQECLPVLERCVKKAHINILPDQLTVNQYESGQGIPPHVDTHSAFEDTLLSLSLGARTVMEFRHPDGHLVPVVLPPRSLLVMKGESRYLWTHGITPRKYDMVPACDPQSPALKTAEVGTPSNLTLRKRGTRTSFTFRKIRHKPCDCAFPSACDSQGATPPPPLLPCSHADAALLEEEYVHRVYDAIASHFSSTRHSPWPRVCHFLTSLPAGSVLADVGCGNGKYLGVNPDVISVGCDRSSALVHICAERGFQAFVSDALSVPLRTASCDACISIAVIHHFSTQDRRLAAVRELVRLLKPGGRALIYVWAFEQEYKKQRSKYLKDQNKEGSDVHSPTKNTSEESQEPHGKSSRHLEDDNRPVNKIQDDSKVTDGKLSVHTNRTAFNTQDLLVPWHLKEGKRRGEVEPVETGRKDKMKDDSKKTSGKSCPTTSKDSKPIPSIGTTQSSTVKPKSESDSSPAPVFHRYYHVFQQGELEQLCGQVAGVEVQSSYHDQGNWCVILEKAGTL
;
A
#
# COMPACT_ATOMS: atom_id res chain seq x y z
N MET A 1 -15.90 18.92 -35.90
CA MET A 1 -14.59 18.32 -35.60
C MET A 1 -13.83 18.16 -36.91
N GLY A 2 -12.52 18.39 -36.94
CA GLY A 2 -11.74 18.48 -38.18
C GLY A 2 -11.18 17.15 -38.68
N GLU A 3 -10.32 17.21 -39.70
CA GLU A 3 -9.75 16.04 -40.37
C GLU A 3 -8.62 15.40 -39.54
N LEU A 4 -8.72 14.09 -39.33
CA LEU A 4 -7.73 13.28 -38.64
C LEU A 4 -6.55 12.98 -39.56
N GLU A 5 -5.34 13.13 -39.04
CA GLU A 5 -4.12 12.73 -39.71
C GLU A 5 -3.71 11.32 -39.32
N THR A 6 -3.62 11.05 -38.01
CA THR A 6 -3.30 9.73 -37.47
C THR A 6 -4.07 9.45 -36.19
N LEU A 7 -4.41 8.17 -35.98
CA LEU A 7 -4.91 7.64 -34.72
C LEU A 7 -4.04 6.45 -34.35
N LEU A 8 -3.17 6.63 -33.36
CA LEU A 8 -2.22 5.64 -32.91
C LEU A 8 -2.72 5.01 -31.61
N MET A 9 -3.09 3.75 -31.67
CA MET A 9 -3.58 2.98 -30.52
C MET A 9 -2.48 2.04 -30.07
N HIS A 10 -1.77 2.38 -28.98
CA HIS A 10 -0.73 1.50 -28.47
C HIS A 10 -1.34 0.19 -27.95
N PRO A 11 -0.75 -0.96 -28.32
CA PRO A 11 -1.15 -2.22 -27.74
C PRO A 11 -1.07 -2.19 -26.20
N LYS A 12 -2.07 -2.73 -25.51
CA LYS A 12 -2.10 -2.87 -24.05
C LYS A 12 -2.09 -1.54 -23.25
N LYS A 13 -2.36 -0.39 -23.89
CA LYS A 13 -2.52 0.90 -23.20
C LYS A 13 -3.98 1.36 -23.25
N PRO A 14 -4.56 1.89 -22.16
CA PRO A 14 -5.94 2.40 -22.14
C PRO A 14 -6.04 3.84 -22.71
N PHE A 15 -5.08 4.24 -23.56
CA PHE A 15 -5.05 5.53 -24.23
C PHE A 15 -4.65 5.36 -25.70
N ALA A 16 -5.01 6.35 -26.51
CA ALA A 16 -4.59 6.47 -27.89
C ALA A 16 -4.07 7.89 -28.13
N PHE A 17 -3.16 8.04 -29.09
CA PHE A 17 -2.73 9.34 -29.59
C PHE A 17 -3.51 9.67 -30.84
N VAL A 18 -4.00 10.89 -30.93
CA VAL A 18 -4.74 11.40 -32.08
C VAL A 18 -4.05 12.66 -32.60
N THR A 19 -3.70 12.66 -33.88
CA THR A 19 -3.10 13.81 -34.56
C THR A 19 -4.12 14.35 -35.55
N TYR A 20 -4.35 15.65 -35.51
CA TYR A 20 -5.21 16.35 -36.46
C TYR A 20 -4.35 17.15 -37.42
N ARG A 21 -4.82 17.30 -38.67
CA ARG A 21 -4.10 18.07 -39.71
C ARG A 21 -3.95 19.56 -39.40
N SER A 22 -4.70 20.09 -38.44
CA SER A 22 -4.57 21.48 -38.00
C SER A 22 -4.76 21.63 -36.49
N GLU A 23 -4.05 22.58 -35.89
CA GLU A 23 -4.16 22.92 -34.46
C GLU A 23 -5.58 23.33 -34.09
N GLU A 24 -6.27 24.07 -34.96
CA GLU A 24 -7.66 24.47 -34.74
C GLU A 24 -8.60 23.26 -34.64
N SER A 25 -8.34 22.20 -35.44
CA SER A 25 -9.11 20.96 -35.40
C SER A 25 -8.88 20.19 -34.09
N ALA A 26 -7.62 20.12 -33.63
CA ALA A 26 -7.26 19.55 -32.34
C ALA A 26 -7.90 20.34 -31.18
N GLN A 27 -7.92 21.66 -31.26
CA GLN A 27 -8.54 22.52 -30.25
C GLN A 27 -10.05 22.31 -30.18
N LYS A 28 -10.72 22.25 -31.33
CA LYS A 28 -12.15 21.93 -31.41
C LYS A 28 -12.43 20.54 -30.84
N ALA A 29 -11.61 19.54 -31.16
CA ALA A 29 -11.76 18.18 -30.63
C ALA A 29 -11.58 18.14 -29.11
N TYR A 30 -10.55 18.80 -28.56
CA TYR A 30 -10.35 18.92 -27.11
C TYR A 30 -11.57 19.53 -26.42
N VAL A 31 -12.06 20.68 -26.91
CA VAL A 31 -13.22 21.36 -26.30
C VAL A 31 -14.49 20.50 -26.34
N HIS A 32 -14.70 19.75 -27.42
CA HIS A 32 -15.93 18.99 -27.59
C HIS A 32 -15.89 17.61 -26.95
N LEU A 33 -14.74 16.91 -26.98
CA LEU A 33 -14.64 15.52 -26.54
C LEU A 33 -14.10 15.35 -25.12
N ASN A 34 -13.35 16.31 -24.60
CA ASN A 34 -12.76 16.19 -23.27
C ASN A 34 -13.86 16.20 -22.20
N GLY A 35 -13.95 15.12 -21.41
CA GLY A 35 -15.00 14.88 -20.44
C GLY A 35 -16.28 14.26 -21.01
N GLN A 36 -16.35 13.95 -22.32
CA GLN A 36 -17.53 13.28 -22.88
C GLN A 36 -17.58 11.80 -22.50
N LYS A 37 -18.79 11.32 -22.23
CA LYS A 37 -19.08 9.90 -22.01
C LYS A 37 -19.42 9.22 -23.33
N LEU A 38 -18.56 8.31 -23.76
CA LEU A 38 -18.85 7.34 -24.81
C LEU A 38 -19.59 6.14 -24.24
N GLN A 39 -20.69 5.77 -24.87
CA GLN A 39 -21.37 4.51 -24.58
C GLN A 39 -20.70 3.38 -25.36
N CYS A 40 -20.25 2.36 -24.65
CA CYS A 40 -19.64 1.16 -25.20
C CYS A 40 -20.41 -0.05 -24.65
N GLY A 41 -21.49 -0.43 -25.35
CA GLY A 41 -22.43 -1.45 -24.88
C GLY A 41 -23.12 -1.04 -23.58
N GLU A 42 -22.99 -1.87 -22.53
CA GLU A 42 -23.59 -1.63 -21.21
C GLU A 42 -22.81 -0.62 -20.34
N ASN A 43 -21.63 -0.18 -20.79
CA ASN A 43 -20.74 0.70 -20.00
C ASN A 43 -20.60 2.07 -20.63
N SER A 44 -20.38 3.08 -19.78
CA SER A 44 -19.94 4.41 -20.21
C SER A 44 -18.47 4.62 -19.87
N VAL A 45 -17.68 5.07 -20.86
CA VAL A 45 -16.27 5.46 -20.71
C VAL A 45 -16.18 6.97 -20.91
N THR A 46 -15.51 7.67 -20.00
CA THR A 46 -15.31 9.12 -20.14
C THR A 46 -13.97 9.36 -20.83
N LEU A 47 -13.97 10.11 -21.94
CA LEU A 47 -12.74 10.50 -22.62
C LEU A 47 -12.08 11.68 -21.92
N TYR A 48 -10.77 11.61 -21.74
CA TYR A 48 -9.95 12.76 -21.35
C TYR A 48 -8.86 12.97 -22.39
N LEU A 49 -8.80 14.18 -22.93
CA LEU A 49 -7.82 14.57 -23.93
C LEU A 49 -6.77 15.46 -23.27
N SER A 50 -5.56 15.46 -23.79
CA SER A 50 -4.47 16.34 -23.37
C SER A 50 -3.56 16.59 -24.56
N TYR A 51 -3.03 17.81 -24.69
CA TYR A 51 -2.05 18.10 -25.73
C TYR A 51 -0.70 17.49 -25.35
N VAL A 52 -0.02 16.89 -26.33
CA VAL A 52 1.33 16.36 -26.21
C VAL A 52 2.19 16.96 -27.31
N HIS A 53 3.46 17.26 -27.00
CA HIS A 53 4.36 17.93 -27.94
C HIS A 53 4.90 16.99 -29.03
N SER A 54 5.08 15.71 -28.70
CA SER A 54 5.49 14.65 -29.63
C SER A 54 4.92 13.31 -29.19
N VAL A 55 4.81 12.38 -30.14
CA VAL A 55 4.42 10.98 -29.90
C VAL A 55 5.62 10.11 -30.26
N THR A 56 6.28 9.54 -29.26
CA THR A 56 7.36 8.57 -29.46
C THR A 56 6.77 7.17 -29.55
N CYS A 57 6.90 6.53 -30.71
CA CYS A 57 6.52 5.14 -30.91
C CYS A 57 7.76 4.28 -30.67
N GLU A 58 7.91 3.74 -29.46
CA GLU A 58 8.83 2.62 -29.25
C GLU A 58 8.10 1.36 -29.72
N GLU A 59 8.61 0.73 -30.77
CA GLU A 59 8.20 -0.63 -31.14
C GLU A 59 8.67 -1.58 -30.03
N GLU A 60 7.80 -1.90 -29.08
CA GLU A 60 8.09 -2.97 -28.11
C GLU A 60 8.26 -4.28 -28.89
N ALA A 61 9.50 -4.76 -28.95
CA ALA A 61 9.84 -6.07 -29.49
C ALA A 61 8.97 -7.14 -28.82
N SER A 62 8.53 -8.13 -29.59
CA SER A 62 7.73 -9.25 -29.07
C SER A 62 8.49 -9.97 -27.96
N VAL A 63 8.06 -9.78 -26.71
CA VAL A 63 8.70 -10.43 -25.55
C VAL A 63 8.34 -11.92 -25.59
N SER A 64 9.36 -12.78 -25.59
CA SER A 64 9.18 -14.23 -25.50
C SER A 64 8.54 -14.62 -24.16
N LEU A 65 7.89 -15.78 -24.11
CA LEU A 65 7.40 -16.34 -22.85
C LEU A 65 8.59 -16.59 -21.89
N PRO A 66 8.38 -16.49 -20.56
CA PRO A 66 9.37 -16.87 -19.57
C PRO A 66 9.95 -18.26 -19.81
N GLU A 67 11.23 -18.46 -19.54
CA GLU A 67 11.86 -19.76 -19.73
C GLU A 67 11.18 -20.84 -18.87
N GLY A 68 10.86 -21.97 -19.48
CA GLY A 68 10.14 -23.07 -18.84
C GLY A 68 8.62 -22.88 -18.72
N LEU A 69 8.06 -21.79 -19.25
CA LEU A 69 6.62 -21.61 -19.36
C LEU A 69 6.10 -22.21 -20.68
N THR A 70 5.04 -23.01 -20.62
CA THR A 70 4.38 -23.56 -21.81
C THR A 70 2.87 -23.47 -21.67
N LEU A 71 2.19 -22.95 -22.70
CA LEU A 71 0.73 -22.93 -22.79
C LEU A 71 0.27 -23.94 -23.83
N VAL A 72 -0.63 -24.85 -23.44
CA VAL A 72 -1.26 -25.82 -24.34
C VAL A 72 -2.74 -25.50 -24.42
N GLU A 73 -3.19 -24.98 -25.56
CA GLU A 73 -4.60 -24.68 -25.82
C GLU A 73 -5.40 -25.96 -26.09
N ASP A 74 -6.72 -25.90 -25.84
CA ASP A 74 -7.68 -27.01 -26.03
C ASP A 74 -7.16 -28.36 -25.47
N PHE A 75 -6.56 -28.31 -24.28
CA PHE A 75 -5.98 -29.48 -23.61
C PHE A 75 -7.03 -30.47 -23.11
N VAL A 76 -8.21 -29.96 -22.74
CA VAL A 76 -9.40 -30.74 -22.36
C VAL A 76 -10.56 -30.44 -23.30
N SER A 77 -11.47 -31.40 -23.46
CA SER A 77 -12.72 -31.18 -24.22
C SER A 77 -13.74 -30.37 -23.43
N GLN A 78 -14.83 -29.94 -24.07
CA GLN A 78 -15.94 -29.27 -23.39
C GLN A 78 -16.59 -30.20 -22.34
N ASP A 79 -16.80 -31.48 -22.69
CA ASP A 79 -17.38 -32.46 -21.77
C ASP A 79 -16.49 -32.67 -20.53
N GLU A 80 -15.16 -32.71 -20.73
CA GLU A 80 -14.20 -32.79 -19.63
C GLU A 80 -14.22 -31.52 -18.76
N GLU A 81 -14.33 -30.34 -19.36
CA GLU A 81 -14.48 -29.08 -18.63
C GLU A 81 -15.74 -29.08 -17.75
N ASP A 82 -16.88 -29.52 -18.28
CA ASP A 82 -18.14 -29.57 -17.55
C ASP A 82 -18.08 -30.58 -16.39
N LEU A 83 -17.49 -31.76 -16.61
CA LEU A 83 -17.27 -32.78 -15.58
C LEU A 83 -16.37 -32.25 -14.44
N LEU A 84 -15.25 -31.59 -14.79
CA LEU A 84 -14.34 -31.02 -13.81
C LEU A 84 -15.00 -29.91 -13.00
N LEU A 85 -15.76 -29.02 -13.64
CA LEU A 85 -16.49 -27.94 -12.96
C LEU A 85 -17.56 -28.51 -12.02
N ALA A 86 -18.27 -29.56 -12.41
CA ALA A 86 -19.28 -30.23 -11.60
C ALA A 86 -18.69 -30.99 -10.40
N ALA A 87 -17.45 -31.49 -10.51
CA ALA A 87 -16.76 -32.19 -9.43
C ALA A 87 -16.43 -31.29 -8.22
N VAL A 88 -16.50 -29.96 -8.38
CA VAL A 88 -16.22 -29.01 -7.29
C VAL A 88 -17.52 -28.64 -6.56
N ASP A 89 -17.78 -29.33 -5.46
CA ASP A 89 -18.86 -28.95 -4.55
C ASP A 89 -18.47 -27.72 -3.71
N TRP A 90 -19.12 -26.58 -3.92
CA TRP A 90 -18.90 -25.36 -3.15
C TRP A 90 -19.77 -25.27 -1.88
N SER A 91 -20.66 -26.24 -1.63
CA SER A 91 -21.67 -26.20 -0.55
C SER A 91 -21.25 -26.90 0.73
N SER A 92 -20.28 -27.82 0.69
CA SER A 92 -19.77 -28.54 1.85
C SER A 92 -18.75 -27.73 2.66
N THR A 93 -19.04 -27.48 3.94
CA THR A 93 -18.14 -26.79 4.90
C THR A 93 -17.40 -27.75 5.85
N ASN A 94 -17.24 -29.03 5.47
CA ASN A 94 -16.53 -30.01 6.29
C ASN A 94 -15.02 -29.87 6.11
N ASP A 95 -14.38 -29.16 7.04
CA ASP A 95 -12.94 -28.86 7.04
C ASP A 95 -12.04 -30.13 7.07
N ASP A 96 -12.55 -31.27 7.53
CA ASP A 96 -11.79 -32.55 7.57
C ASP A 96 -11.64 -33.22 6.20
N VAL A 97 -12.56 -32.95 5.25
CA VAL A 97 -12.58 -33.60 3.94
C VAL A 97 -11.86 -32.73 2.92
N SER A 98 -12.15 -31.43 2.91
CA SER A 98 -11.55 -30.46 1.99
C SER A 98 -11.55 -29.08 2.65
N ALA A 99 -10.43 -28.36 2.59
CA ALA A 99 -10.36 -27.02 3.17
C ALA A 99 -10.95 -25.99 2.19
N GLN A 100 -12.12 -25.43 2.52
CA GLN A 100 -12.76 -24.37 1.76
C GLN A 100 -12.60 -23.02 2.47
N LYS A 101 -12.07 -22.02 1.78
CA LYS A 101 -11.91 -20.66 2.32
C LYS A 101 -12.46 -19.63 1.34
N SER A 102 -13.28 -18.71 1.86
CA SER A 102 -13.63 -17.48 1.16
C SER A 102 -12.55 -16.45 1.44
N LEU A 103 -11.68 -16.19 0.46
CA LEU A 103 -10.74 -15.08 0.54
C LEU A 103 -11.42 -13.82 0.02
N LYS A 104 -11.00 -12.63 0.49
CA LYS A 104 -11.61 -11.32 0.16
C LYS A 104 -11.90 -11.07 -1.33
N HIS A 105 -11.24 -11.80 -2.24
CA HIS A 105 -11.32 -11.59 -3.69
C HIS A 105 -11.48 -12.87 -4.53
N ARG A 106 -11.69 -14.07 -3.97
CA ARG A 106 -11.96 -15.31 -4.74
C ARG A 106 -12.39 -16.46 -3.81
N LYS A 107 -13.08 -17.46 -4.36
CA LYS A 107 -13.33 -18.72 -3.64
C LYS A 107 -12.16 -19.67 -3.88
N VAL A 108 -11.68 -20.32 -2.82
CA VAL A 108 -10.60 -21.30 -2.90
C VAL A 108 -11.00 -22.59 -2.20
N LYS A 109 -10.65 -23.72 -2.82
CA LYS A 109 -10.80 -25.06 -2.26
C LYS A 109 -9.53 -25.88 -2.47
N HIS A 110 -9.10 -26.60 -1.44
CA HIS A 110 -7.90 -27.45 -1.47
C HIS A 110 -8.25 -28.93 -1.37
N TYR A 111 -7.51 -29.76 -2.10
CA TYR A 111 -7.59 -31.23 -2.09
C TYR A 111 -6.20 -31.85 -1.94
N GLY A 112 -6.12 -33.02 -1.31
CA GLY A 112 -4.89 -33.72 -0.96
C GLY A 112 -4.17 -33.08 0.22
N PHE A 113 -3.78 -31.81 0.10
CA PHE A 113 -3.19 -31.04 1.19
C PHE A 113 -3.74 -29.62 1.24
N GLU A 114 -4.00 -29.13 2.46
CA GLU A 114 -4.38 -27.74 2.69
C GLU A 114 -3.18 -26.82 2.57
N PHE A 115 -3.33 -25.73 1.79
CA PHE A 115 -2.37 -24.65 1.79
C PHE A 115 -2.69 -23.66 2.93
N ARG A 116 -1.76 -23.52 3.87
CA ARG A 116 -1.85 -22.61 5.01
C ARG A 116 -1.32 -21.24 4.64
N TYR A 117 -2.23 -20.27 4.54
CA TYR A 117 -1.93 -18.89 4.13
C TYR A 117 -1.22 -18.07 5.21
N ASP A 118 -1.33 -18.46 6.47
CA ASP A 118 -0.63 -17.89 7.63
C ASP A 118 0.87 -18.21 7.61
N THR A 119 1.23 -19.43 7.22
CA THR A 119 2.63 -19.87 7.09
C THR A 119 3.14 -19.88 5.64
N ASN A 120 2.28 -19.55 4.68
CA ASN A 120 2.49 -19.67 3.23
C ASN A 120 3.09 -21.04 2.82
N ASN A 121 2.62 -22.12 3.44
CA ASN A 121 3.18 -23.47 3.26
C ASN A 121 2.10 -24.55 3.42
N VAL A 122 2.49 -25.82 3.34
CA VAL A 122 1.65 -26.99 3.55
C VAL A 122 2.15 -27.75 4.77
N ASP A 123 1.23 -28.23 5.60
CA ASP A 123 1.56 -29.18 6.66
C ASP A 123 1.67 -30.59 6.07
N LYS A 124 2.91 -31.06 5.92
CA LYS A 124 3.23 -32.32 5.24
C LYS A 124 2.78 -33.55 6.04
N ASP A 125 2.53 -33.38 7.33
CA ASP A 125 2.11 -34.45 8.24
C ASP A 125 0.59 -34.56 8.36
N LYS A 126 -0.17 -33.65 7.72
CA LYS A 126 -1.63 -33.59 7.78
C LYS A 126 -2.26 -33.50 6.39
N PRO A 127 -2.24 -34.58 5.59
CA PRO A 127 -3.02 -34.65 4.36
C PRO A 127 -4.53 -34.59 4.66
N LEU A 128 -5.29 -33.99 3.75
CA LEU A 128 -6.74 -33.94 3.80
C LEU A 128 -7.32 -35.34 3.50
N ALA A 129 -8.45 -35.69 4.13
CA ALA A 129 -9.03 -37.02 3.97
C ALA A 129 -9.52 -37.29 2.52
N SER A 130 -9.90 -36.24 1.78
CA SER A 130 -10.11 -36.35 0.34
C SER A 130 -8.82 -36.06 -0.43
N GLY A 131 -8.39 -37.06 -1.20
CA GLY A 131 -7.37 -36.88 -2.24
C GLY A 131 -7.88 -35.99 -3.37
N ILE A 132 -7.09 -35.89 -4.45
CA ILE A 132 -7.54 -35.19 -5.66
C ILE A 132 -8.79 -35.90 -6.23
N PRO A 133 -9.85 -35.16 -6.66
CA PRO A 133 -11.05 -35.75 -7.24
C PRO A 133 -10.74 -36.71 -8.39
N GLN A 134 -11.46 -37.83 -8.46
CA GLN A 134 -11.20 -38.90 -9.44
C GLN A 134 -11.41 -38.42 -10.87
N GLU A 135 -12.31 -37.46 -11.06
CA GLU A 135 -12.60 -36.78 -12.33
C GLU A 135 -11.35 -36.07 -12.89
N CYS A 136 -10.37 -35.71 -12.05
CA CYS A 136 -9.12 -35.11 -12.49
C CYS A 136 -8.10 -36.14 -13.02
N LEU A 137 -8.25 -37.43 -12.69
CA LEU A 137 -7.24 -38.45 -13.01
C LEU A 137 -6.98 -38.60 -14.52
N PRO A 138 -7.99 -38.65 -15.41
CA PRO A 138 -7.72 -38.79 -16.86
C PRO A 138 -6.88 -37.63 -17.42
N VAL A 139 -7.07 -36.42 -16.88
CA VAL A 139 -6.31 -35.23 -17.26
C VAL A 139 -4.87 -35.31 -16.72
N LEU A 140 -4.69 -35.74 -15.47
CA LEU A 140 -3.36 -35.91 -14.86
C LEU A 140 -2.55 -37.02 -15.54
N GLU A 141 -3.16 -38.16 -15.85
CA GLU A 141 -2.53 -39.24 -16.61
C GLU A 141 -2.11 -38.77 -18.00
N ARG A 142 -2.93 -37.94 -18.66
CA ARG A 142 -2.59 -37.30 -19.93
C ARG A 142 -1.39 -36.36 -19.80
N CYS A 143 -1.31 -35.57 -18.72
CA CYS A 143 -0.16 -34.71 -18.43
C CYS A 143 1.14 -35.50 -18.27
N VAL A 144 1.08 -36.66 -17.59
CA VAL A 144 2.24 -37.56 -17.44
C VAL A 144 2.61 -38.20 -18.77
N LYS A 145 1.64 -38.76 -19.50
CA LYS A 145 1.86 -39.41 -20.80
C LYS A 145 2.45 -38.46 -21.85
N LYS A 146 2.07 -37.19 -21.84
CA LYS A 146 2.60 -36.14 -22.73
C LYS A 146 3.89 -35.48 -22.19
N ALA A 147 4.45 -35.98 -21.08
CA ALA A 147 5.64 -35.45 -20.43
C ALA A 147 5.53 -33.96 -20.00
N HIS A 148 4.31 -33.47 -19.78
CA HIS A 148 4.08 -32.15 -19.17
C HIS A 148 4.46 -32.17 -17.70
N ILE A 149 4.37 -33.31 -17.02
CA ILE A 149 4.91 -33.54 -15.68
C ILE A 149 5.42 -34.98 -15.58
N ASN A 150 6.46 -35.23 -14.78
CA ASN A 150 7.07 -36.57 -14.68
C ASN A 150 6.49 -37.41 -13.54
N ILE A 151 5.70 -36.79 -12.65
CA ILE A 151 5.19 -37.39 -11.41
C ILE A 151 3.73 -36.95 -11.27
N LEU A 152 2.86 -37.85 -10.81
CA LEU A 152 1.48 -37.50 -10.51
C LEU A 152 1.42 -36.49 -9.35
N PRO A 153 0.76 -35.32 -9.54
CA PRO A 153 0.47 -34.38 -8.46
C PRO A 153 -0.32 -35.03 -7.32
N ASP A 154 -0.09 -34.55 -6.10
CA ASP A 154 -0.81 -34.98 -4.88
C ASP A 154 -1.48 -33.81 -4.15
N GLN A 155 -1.33 -32.58 -4.66
CA GLN A 155 -2.01 -31.38 -4.16
C GLN A 155 -2.76 -30.69 -5.30
N LEU A 156 -4.02 -30.33 -5.07
CA LEU A 156 -4.82 -29.51 -5.97
C LEU A 156 -5.39 -28.29 -5.25
N THR A 157 -5.20 -27.11 -5.85
CA THR A 157 -5.90 -25.88 -5.45
C THR A 157 -6.87 -25.46 -6.55
N VAL A 158 -8.15 -25.40 -6.22
CA VAL A 158 -9.19 -24.85 -7.10
C VAL A 158 -9.45 -23.41 -6.74
N ASN A 159 -9.26 -22.49 -7.70
CA ASN A 159 -9.57 -21.07 -7.54
C ASN A 159 -10.71 -20.68 -8.48
N GLN A 160 -11.79 -20.09 -7.95
CA GLN A 160 -12.88 -19.53 -8.75
C GLN A 160 -12.87 -18.00 -8.64
N TYR A 161 -12.82 -17.34 -9.79
CA TYR A 161 -12.77 -15.90 -9.96
C TYR A 161 -14.01 -15.41 -10.68
N GLU A 162 -14.71 -14.46 -10.08
CA GLU A 162 -15.77 -13.69 -10.73
C GLU A 162 -15.20 -12.48 -11.49
N SER A 163 -16.03 -11.84 -12.32
CA SER A 163 -15.62 -10.64 -13.06
C SER A 163 -15.17 -9.51 -12.12
N GLY A 164 -13.94 -9.02 -12.29
CA GLY A 164 -13.32 -8.03 -11.42
C GLY A 164 -12.43 -8.61 -10.32
N GLN A 165 -12.43 -9.92 -10.10
CA GLN A 165 -11.55 -10.59 -9.14
C GLN A 165 -10.21 -11.01 -9.75
N GLY A 166 -9.25 -11.34 -8.89
CA GLY A 166 -7.89 -11.70 -9.29
C GLY A 166 -7.04 -12.26 -8.16
N ILE A 167 -5.75 -12.44 -8.44
CA ILE A 167 -4.73 -12.91 -7.50
C ILE A 167 -3.47 -12.04 -7.64
N PRO A 168 -2.87 -11.56 -6.54
CA PRO A 168 -1.62 -10.77 -6.59
C PRO A 168 -0.52 -11.53 -7.31
N PRO A 169 0.47 -10.80 -7.86
CA PRO A 169 1.75 -11.39 -8.22
C PRO A 169 2.36 -12.12 -7.02
N HIS A 170 2.66 -13.40 -7.20
CA HIS A 170 3.31 -14.24 -6.19
C HIS A 170 4.13 -15.35 -6.85
N VAL A 171 4.97 -16.01 -6.06
CA VAL A 171 5.68 -17.24 -6.43
C VAL A 171 5.16 -18.35 -5.53
N ASP A 172 4.93 -19.53 -6.10
CA ASP A 172 4.53 -20.70 -5.33
C ASP A 172 5.70 -21.22 -4.49
N THR A 173 5.52 -21.28 -3.15
CA THR A 173 6.52 -21.64 -2.15
C THR A 173 7.42 -22.81 -2.58
N HIS A 174 8.74 -22.60 -2.58
CA HIS A 174 9.69 -23.55 -3.15
C HIS A 174 9.85 -24.78 -2.26
N SER A 175 9.80 -24.61 -0.93
CA SER A 175 9.86 -25.72 0.05
C SER A 175 8.60 -26.59 0.07
N ALA A 176 7.48 -26.06 -0.43
CA ALA A 176 6.17 -26.70 -0.38
C ALA A 176 5.95 -27.64 -1.57
N PHE A 177 6.35 -27.21 -2.78
CA PHE A 177 6.05 -27.94 -4.01
C PHE A 177 7.28 -28.18 -4.88
N GLU A 178 7.30 -29.32 -5.56
CA GLU A 178 8.30 -29.68 -6.57
C GLU A 178 8.26 -28.75 -7.78
N ASP A 179 9.23 -28.85 -8.68
CA ASP A 179 9.46 -27.93 -9.81
C ASP A 179 8.22 -27.70 -10.70
N THR A 180 7.59 -28.77 -11.19
CA THR A 180 6.53 -28.62 -12.18
C THR A 180 5.18 -28.28 -11.55
N LEU A 181 4.57 -27.19 -12.02
CA LEU A 181 3.18 -26.84 -11.75
C LEU A 181 2.34 -26.91 -13.01
N LEU A 182 1.11 -27.37 -12.83
CA LEU A 182 0.10 -27.43 -13.87
C LEU A 182 -1.08 -26.56 -13.46
N SER A 183 -1.50 -25.61 -14.30
CA SER A 183 -2.67 -24.79 -14.08
C SER A 183 -3.64 -24.91 -15.25
N LEU A 184 -4.69 -25.70 -15.07
CA LEU A 184 -5.76 -25.87 -16.03
C LEU A 184 -6.78 -24.71 -15.87
N SER A 185 -7.06 -23.99 -16.95
CA SER A 185 -8.02 -22.88 -16.96
C SER A 185 -9.35 -23.33 -17.56
N LEU A 186 -10.45 -23.15 -16.82
CA LEU A 186 -11.80 -23.57 -17.19
C LEU A 186 -12.80 -22.42 -17.10
N GLY A 187 -13.90 -22.49 -17.86
CA GLY A 187 -14.97 -21.49 -17.91
C GLY A 187 -14.60 -20.31 -18.79
N ALA A 188 -14.32 -19.14 -18.20
CA ALA A 188 -13.91 -17.95 -18.94
C ALA A 188 -12.38 -17.83 -19.11
N ARG A 189 -11.96 -17.24 -20.23
CA ARG A 189 -10.57 -16.82 -20.45
C ARG A 189 -10.13 -15.75 -19.44
N THR A 190 -8.82 -15.61 -19.26
CA THR A 190 -8.24 -14.47 -18.51
C THR A 190 -6.85 -14.13 -19.03
N VAL A 191 -6.24 -13.06 -18.49
CA VAL A 191 -4.83 -12.73 -18.68
C VAL A 191 -4.10 -12.91 -17.36
N MET A 192 -3.05 -13.72 -17.37
CA MET A 192 -2.11 -13.90 -16.26
C MET A 192 -0.84 -13.11 -16.58
N GLU A 193 -0.39 -12.30 -15.64
CA GLU A 193 0.81 -11.50 -15.75
C GLU A 193 1.98 -12.20 -15.08
N PHE A 194 3.06 -12.39 -15.83
CA PHE A 194 4.34 -12.85 -15.32
C PHE A 194 5.29 -11.68 -15.18
N ARG A 195 5.89 -11.47 -13.99
CA ARG A 195 6.85 -10.39 -13.73
C ARG A 195 8.17 -10.97 -13.28
N HIS A 196 9.24 -10.60 -13.97
CA HIS A 196 10.60 -10.94 -13.62
C HIS A 196 11.20 -9.87 -12.68
N PRO A 197 12.12 -10.23 -11.76
CA PRO A 197 12.72 -9.28 -10.82
C PRO A 197 13.51 -8.14 -11.48
N ASP A 198 13.95 -8.27 -12.73
CA ASP A 198 14.62 -7.19 -13.48
C ASP A 198 13.66 -6.12 -14.04
N GLY A 199 12.35 -6.31 -13.87
CA GLY A 199 11.31 -5.39 -14.33
C GLY A 199 10.56 -5.84 -15.59
N HIS A 200 10.95 -6.94 -16.25
CA HIS A 200 10.19 -7.46 -17.40
C HIS A 200 8.79 -7.94 -17.00
N LEU A 201 7.78 -7.60 -17.80
CA LEU A 201 6.38 -8.00 -17.63
C LEU A 201 5.88 -8.71 -18.89
N VAL A 202 5.45 -9.96 -18.76
CA VAL A 202 4.89 -10.77 -19.84
C VAL A 202 3.44 -11.12 -19.54
N PRO A 203 2.45 -10.46 -20.17
CA PRO A 203 1.05 -10.84 -20.04
C PRO A 203 0.73 -12.03 -20.97
N VAL A 204 0.24 -13.11 -20.38
CA VAL A 204 -0.11 -14.36 -21.07
C VAL A 204 -1.63 -14.54 -21.07
N VAL A 205 -2.23 -14.65 -22.26
CA VAL A 205 -3.66 -14.97 -22.40
C VAL A 205 -3.85 -16.45 -22.08
N LEU A 206 -4.77 -16.76 -21.19
CA LEU A 206 -5.16 -18.12 -20.82
C LEU A 206 -6.59 -18.39 -21.36
N PRO A 207 -6.73 -19.06 -22.51
CA PRO A 207 -8.03 -19.50 -23.02
C PRO A 207 -8.71 -20.50 -22.07
N PRO A 208 -10.05 -20.69 -22.17
CA PRO A 208 -10.68 -21.84 -21.53
C PRO A 208 -10.11 -23.14 -22.08
N ARG A 209 -10.21 -24.21 -21.28
CA ARG A 209 -9.68 -25.55 -21.58
C ARG A 209 -8.18 -25.62 -21.86
N SER A 210 -7.42 -24.57 -21.51
CA SER A 210 -5.97 -24.53 -21.71
C SER A 210 -5.22 -24.98 -20.47
N LEU A 211 -4.09 -25.66 -20.68
CA LEU A 211 -3.16 -26.07 -19.64
C LEU A 211 -1.93 -25.18 -19.68
N LEU A 212 -1.69 -24.45 -18.60
CA LEU A 212 -0.44 -23.74 -18.38
C LEU A 212 0.52 -24.62 -17.57
N VAL A 213 1.72 -24.82 -18.09
CA VAL A 213 2.80 -25.60 -17.47
C VAL A 213 3.92 -24.63 -17.07
N MET A 214 4.24 -24.58 -15.78
CA MET A 214 5.35 -23.78 -15.24
C MET A 214 6.43 -24.71 -14.71
N LYS A 215 7.66 -24.53 -15.20
CA LYS A 215 8.88 -25.27 -14.79
C LYS A 215 10.08 -24.33 -14.76
N GLY A 216 11.11 -24.69 -13.99
CA GLY A 216 12.37 -23.95 -13.99
C GLY A 216 12.18 -22.47 -13.62
N GLU A 217 12.73 -21.58 -14.44
CA GLU A 217 12.73 -20.14 -14.18
C GLU A 217 11.31 -19.56 -14.03
N SER A 218 10.40 -19.90 -14.94
CA SER A 218 9.00 -19.45 -14.91
C SER A 218 8.25 -19.82 -13.63
N ARG A 219 8.69 -20.90 -12.96
CA ARG A 219 8.15 -21.35 -11.69
C ARG A 219 8.81 -20.64 -10.50
N TYR A 220 10.15 -20.61 -10.48
CA TYR A 220 10.91 -20.29 -9.27
C TYR A 220 11.30 -18.81 -9.17
N LEU A 221 11.42 -18.10 -10.29
CA LEU A 221 11.92 -16.73 -10.30
C LEU A 221 10.84 -15.73 -10.69
N TRP A 222 10.00 -16.07 -11.67
CA TRP A 222 8.93 -15.20 -12.13
C TRP A 222 7.76 -15.22 -11.15
N THR A 223 7.30 -14.03 -10.77
CA THR A 223 6.02 -13.90 -10.07
C THR A 223 4.89 -13.99 -11.09
N HIS A 224 3.78 -14.63 -10.72
CA HIS A 224 2.59 -14.72 -11.56
C HIS A 224 1.36 -14.20 -10.82
N GLY A 225 0.46 -13.52 -11.54
CA GLY A 225 -0.73 -12.92 -10.96
C GLY A 225 -1.84 -12.72 -11.98
N ILE A 226 -3.07 -12.55 -11.52
CA ILE A 226 -4.20 -12.15 -12.35
C ILE A 226 -4.69 -10.84 -11.77
N THR A 227 -4.45 -9.72 -12.45
CA THR A 227 -4.96 -8.42 -12.00
C THR A 227 -6.49 -8.45 -11.88
N PRO A 228 -7.05 -7.99 -10.75
CA PRO A 228 -8.46 -7.64 -10.58
C PRO A 228 -8.94 -6.56 -11.57
N ARG A 229 -9.58 -6.99 -12.66
CA ARG A 229 -10.19 -6.12 -13.67
C ARG A 229 -11.41 -6.80 -14.29
N LYS A 230 -12.31 -6.02 -14.90
CA LYS A 230 -13.53 -6.56 -15.56
C LYS A 230 -13.34 -6.83 -17.06
N TYR A 231 -12.28 -6.30 -17.66
CA TYR A 231 -12.00 -6.39 -19.09
C TYR A 231 -10.52 -6.67 -19.33
N ASP A 232 -10.22 -7.52 -20.32
CA ASP A 232 -8.88 -7.76 -20.82
C ASP A 232 -8.71 -7.17 -22.22
N MET A 233 -7.54 -6.59 -22.49
CA MET A 233 -7.10 -6.27 -23.84
C MET A 233 -6.44 -7.51 -24.44
N VAL A 234 -7.04 -8.07 -25.49
CA VAL A 234 -6.55 -9.27 -26.16
C VAL A 234 -6.46 -9.04 -27.66
N PRO A 235 -5.63 -9.80 -28.39
CA PRO A 235 -5.65 -9.79 -29.85
C PRO A 235 -7.07 -10.06 -30.39
N ALA A 236 -7.48 -9.30 -31.39
CA ALA A 236 -8.71 -9.49 -32.13
C ALA A 236 -8.54 -10.68 -33.07
N CYS A 237 -8.58 -11.89 -32.52
CA CYS A 237 -8.75 -13.09 -33.34
C CYS A 237 -10.24 -13.26 -33.65
N ASP A 238 -10.54 -13.31 -34.95
CA ASP A 238 -11.85 -13.65 -35.49
C ASP A 238 -12.13 -15.14 -35.23
N PRO A 239 -13.25 -15.55 -34.62
CA PRO A 239 -13.51 -16.96 -34.30
C PRO A 239 -13.63 -17.92 -35.50
N GLN A 240 -13.53 -17.44 -36.74
CA GLN A 240 -13.75 -18.23 -37.96
C GLN A 240 -12.61 -18.22 -38.99
N SER A 241 -11.38 -17.86 -38.63
CA SER A 241 -10.24 -17.97 -39.55
C SER A 241 -9.42 -19.25 -39.31
N PRO A 242 -9.33 -20.18 -40.28
CA PRO A 242 -8.47 -21.38 -40.19
C PRO A 242 -7.00 -21.09 -40.53
N ALA A 243 -6.54 -19.85 -40.50
CA ALA A 243 -5.18 -19.48 -40.89
C ALA A 243 -4.31 -19.08 -39.67
N LEU A 244 -3.78 -20.09 -38.97
CA LEU A 244 -2.56 -19.91 -38.17
C LEU A 244 -1.59 -21.05 -38.47
N LYS A 245 -1.16 -21.12 -39.73
CA LYS A 245 0.13 -21.68 -40.11
C LYS A 245 0.83 -20.55 -40.86
N THR A 246 1.99 -20.15 -40.36
CA THR A 246 2.85 -19.04 -40.83
C THR A 246 2.22 -17.64 -40.80
N ALA A 247 2.25 -16.99 -39.64
CA ALA A 247 2.19 -15.53 -39.59
C ALA A 247 3.63 -14.99 -39.63
N GLU A 248 3.99 -14.40 -40.75
CA GLU A 248 5.22 -13.63 -40.92
C GLU A 248 5.23 -12.42 -39.98
N VAL A 249 6.44 -12.08 -39.54
CA VAL A 249 6.78 -10.95 -38.68
C VAL A 249 6.31 -9.65 -39.33
N GLY A 250 5.39 -8.90 -38.67
CA GLY A 250 5.21 -7.47 -38.97
C GLY A 250 3.78 -6.90 -38.99
N THR A 251 2.70 -7.67 -38.81
CA THR A 251 1.36 -7.06 -38.77
C THR A 251 0.92 -6.76 -37.33
N PRO A 252 0.61 -5.50 -36.96
CA PRO A 252 0.10 -5.19 -35.63
C PRO A 252 -1.26 -5.85 -35.45
N SER A 253 -1.34 -6.81 -34.54
CA SER A 253 -2.61 -7.47 -34.20
C SER A 253 -3.58 -6.40 -33.68
N ASN A 254 -4.69 -6.17 -34.39
CA ASN A 254 -5.80 -5.35 -33.89
C ASN A 254 -6.14 -5.84 -32.48
N LEU A 255 -6.13 -4.98 -31.46
CA LEU A 255 -6.54 -5.37 -30.11
C LEU A 255 -8.03 -5.15 -29.92
N THR A 256 -8.65 -5.94 -29.05
CA THR A 256 -10.05 -5.79 -28.65
C THR A 256 -10.20 -5.95 -27.14
N LEU A 257 -11.20 -5.26 -26.57
CA LEU A 257 -11.58 -5.42 -25.17
C LEU A 257 -12.54 -6.60 -25.04
N ARG A 258 -12.24 -7.55 -24.17
CA ARG A 258 -13.12 -8.67 -23.82
C ARG A 258 -13.51 -8.61 -22.35
N LYS A 259 -14.82 -8.69 -22.07
CA LYS A 259 -15.37 -8.77 -20.70
C LYS A 259 -14.97 -10.10 -20.06
N ARG A 260 -14.51 -10.08 -18.81
CA ARG A 260 -14.22 -11.29 -18.04
C ARG A 260 -15.52 -11.93 -17.57
N GLY A 261 -15.65 -13.25 -17.78
CA GLY A 261 -16.68 -14.09 -17.17
C GLY A 261 -16.15 -14.81 -15.92
N THR A 262 -16.93 -15.75 -15.40
CA THR A 262 -16.49 -16.60 -14.28
C THR A 262 -15.45 -17.61 -14.77
N ARG A 263 -14.27 -17.59 -14.15
CA ARG A 263 -13.16 -18.51 -14.43
C ARG A 263 -12.92 -19.40 -13.23
N THR A 264 -12.76 -20.69 -13.46
CA THR A 264 -12.25 -21.61 -12.45
C THR A 264 -10.90 -22.16 -12.92
N SER A 265 -9.90 -22.24 -12.03
CA SER A 265 -8.63 -22.87 -12.35
C SER A 265 -8.26 -23.96 -11.37
N PHE A 266 -7.73 -25.04 -11.92
CA PHE A 266 -7.25 -26.21 -11.19
C PHE A 266 -5.73 -26.18 -11.24
N THR A 267 -5.11 -25.87 -10.12
CA THR A 267 -3.65 -25.82 -10.00
C THR A 267 -3.17 -27.09 -9.31
N PHE A 268 -2.53 -27.98 -10.07
CA PHE A 268 -1.99 -29.25 -9.58
C PHE A 268 -0.50 -29.13 -9.30
N ARG A 269 -0.09 -29.66 -8.14
CA ARG A 269 1.27 -29.58 -7.63
C ARG A 269 1.67 -30.90 -6.97
N LYS A 270 2.96 -31.17 -6.94
CA LYS A 270 3.53 -32.28 -6.17
C LYS A 270 4.16 -31.73 -4.89
N ILE A 271 3.81 -32.24 -3.72
CA ILE A 271 4.40 -31.85 -2.45
C ILE A 271 5.89 -32.23 -2.44
N ARG A 272 6.72 -31.27 -2.07
CA ARG A 272 8.14 -31.44 -1.91
C ARG A 272 8.44 -31.92 -0.48
N HIS A 273 9.19 -33.01 -0.32
CA HIS A 273 9.57 -33.54 1.00
C HIS A 273 11.00 -33.16 1.44
N LYS A 274 11.89 -32.86 0.49
CA LYS A 274 13.26 -32.40 0.77
C LYS A 274 13.35 -30.87 0.70
N PRO A 275 14.30 -30.21 1.38
CA PRO A 275 14.57 -28.79 1.13
C PRO A 275 14.81 -28.54 -0.36
N CYS A 276 14.28 -27.43 -0.90
CA CYS A 276 14.51 -27.06 -2.29
C CYS A 276 15.97 -26.62 -2.50
N ASP A 277 16.56 -27.01 -3.63
CA ASP A 277 17.93 -26.74 -4.06
C ASP A 277 17.98 -26.14 -5.49
N CYS A 278 16.90 -25.48 -5.91
CA CYS A 278 16.80 -24.83 -7.23
C CYS A 278 17.91 -23.80 -7.51
N ALA A 279 18.12 -23.47 -8.79
CA ALA A 279 19.14 -22.50 -9.23
C ALA A 279 18.85 -21.03 -8.86
N PHE A 280 17.79 -20.76 -8.08
CA PHE A 280 17.31 -19.42 -7.76
C PHE A 280 17.27 -19.17 -6.24
N PRO A 281 18.43 -19.16 -5.56
CA PRO A 281 18.50 -19.05 -4.11
C PRO A 281 17.88 -17.76 -3.56
N SER A 282 17.97 -16.65 -4.31
CA SER A 282 17.41 -15.34 -3.94
C SER A 282 15.89 -15.31 -3.80
N ALA A 283 15.17 -16.23 -4.46
CA ALA A 283 13.72 -16.37 -4.38
C ALA A 283 13.30 -17.63 -3.58
N CYS A 284 14.25 -18.44 -3.11
CA CYS A 284 13.98 -19.77 -2.56
C CYS A 284 13.92 -19.77 -1.02
N ASP A 285 12.74 -20.05 -0.47
CA ASP A 285 12.52 -20.13 0.97
C ASP A 285 13.28 -21.28 1.66
N SER A 286 13.72 -22.31 0.91
CA SER A 286 14.59 -23.39 1.45
C SER A 286 16.09 -23.07 1.45
N GLN A 287 16.56 -22.21 0.55
CA GLN A 287 17.99 -21.89 0.39
C GLN A 287 18.36 -20.52 0.95
N GLY A 288 17.39 -19.63 1.14
CA GLY A 288 17.64 -18.33 1.74
C GLY A 288 16.77 -17.17 1.25
N ALA A 289 15.44 -17.32 1.26
CA ALA A 289 14.51 -16.20 1.04
C ALA A 289 13.39 -16.14 2.10
N THR A 290 13.78 -16.19 3.37
CA THR A 290 13.48 -15.01 4.18
C THR A 290 14.82 -14.30 4.26
N PRO A 291 14.95 -12.97 4.02
CA PRO A 291 16.05 -12.29 4.69
C PRO A 291 15.98 -12.76 6.15
N PRO A 292 17.08 -13.17 6.80
CA PRO A 292 17.04 -13.31 8.25
C PRO A 292 16.35 -12.04 8.78
N PRO A 293 15.41 -12.16 9.75
CA PRO A 293 14.67 -10.98 10.20
C PRO A 293 15.70 -9.90 10.47
N PRO A 294 15.54 -8.70 9.89
CA PRO A 294 16.65 -7.76 9.75
C PRO A 294 17.27 -7.58 11.12
N LEU A 295 18.59 -7.72 11.18
CA LEU A 295 19.25 -7.69 12.48
C LEU A 295 19.16 -6.27 13.04
N LEU A 296 19.16 -6.17 14.36
CA LEU A 296 19.36 -4.88 15.01
C LEU A 296 20.70 -4.30 14.54
N PRO A 297 20.74 -3.00 14.18
CA PRO A 297 21.95 -2.41 13.64
C PRO A 297 23.05 -2.41 14.70
N CYS A 298 24.24 -2.90 14.34
CA CYS A 298 25.42 -2.89 15.21
C CYS A 298 26.40 -1.77 14.89
N SER A 299 26.12 -0.97 13.84
CA SER A 299 26.90 0.20 13.45
C SER A 299 26.02 1.32 12.87
N HIS A 300 26.59 2.52 12.73
CA HIS A 300 25.91 3.64 12.05
C HIS A 300 25.58 3.33 10.59
N ALA A 301 26.41 2.53 9.91
CA ALA A 301 26.17 2.13 8.51
C ALA A 301 24.96 1.19 8.42
N ASP A 302 24.88 0.20 9.31
CA ASP A 302 23.74 -0.74 9.35
C ASP A 302 22.44 -0.02 9.69
N ALA A 303 22.50 0.93 10.62
CA ALA A 303 21.37 1.77 10.99
C ALA A 303 20.83 2.56 9.79
N ALA A 304 21.73 3.18 9.02
CA ALA A 304 21.35 3.93 7.82
C ALA A 304 20.75 3.03 6.73
N LEU A 305 21.29 1.82 6.53
CA LEU A 305 20.75 0.85 5.57
C LEU A 305 19.37 0.34 5.97
N LEU A 306 19.17 0.04 7.26
CA LEU A 306 17.87 -0.38 7.78
C LEU A 306 16.82 0.72 7.60
N GLU A 307 17.17 1.96 7.90
CA GLU A 307 16.30 3.12 7.74
C GLU A 307 16.01 3.41 6.25
N GLU A 308 17.00 3.29 5.37
CA GLU A 308 16.79 3.43 3.93
C GLU A 308 15.76 2.43 3.41
N GLU A 309 15.89 1.16 3.78
CA GLU A 309 15.02 0.10 3.29
C GLU A 309 13.63 0.12 3.94
N TYR A 310 13.56 0.22 5.27
CA TYR A 310 12.32 0.05 6.05
C TYR A 310 11.70 1.36 6.52
N VAL A 311 12.25 2.52 6.17
CA VAL A 311 11.64 3.83 6.43
C VAL A 311 11.56 4.65 5.15
N HIS A 312 12.69 5.02 4.55
CA HIS A 312 12.73 6.01 3.47
C HIS A 312 12.00 5.51 2.22
N ARG A 313 12.41 4.35 1.68
CA ARG A 313 11.78 3.74 0.49
C ARG A 313 10.31 3.45 0.72
N VAL A 314 9.97 2.99 1.92
CA VAL A 314 8.57 2.69 2.28
C VAL A 314 7.71 3.94 2.26
N TYR A 315 8.11 5.02 2.94
CA TYR A 315 7.31 6.25 2.98
C TYR A 315 7.17 6.91 1.62
N ASP A 316 8.22 6.88 0.77
CA ASP A 316 8.11 7.33 -0.62
C ASP A 316 7.12 6.48 -1.41
N ALA A 317 7.15 5.15 -1.27
CA ALA A 317 6.24 4.23 -1.96
C ALA A 317 4.77 4.38 -1.51
N ILE A 318 4.51 4.64 -0.22
CA ILE A 318 3.15 4.71 0.33
C ILE A 318 2.59 6.13 0.44
N ALA A 319 3.35 7.17 0.05
CA ALA A 319 3.06 8.59 0.32
C ALA A 319 1.62 9.00 -0.04
N SER A 320 1.13 8.61 -1.22
CA SER A 320 -0.23 8.94 -1.68
C SER A 320 -1.32 8.35 -0.77
N HIS A 321 -1.21 7.05 -0.45
CA HIS A 321 -2.16 6.37 0.45
C HIS A 321 -1.99 6.82 1.91
N PHE A 322 -0.77 7.12 2.34
CA PHE A 322 -0.53 7.73 3.64
C PHE A 322 -1.27 9.05 3.77
N SER A 323 -1.17 9.90 2.74
CA SER A 323 -1.77 11.22 2.71
C SER A 323 -3.31 11.18 2.72
N SER A 324 -3.92 10.22 2.01
CA SER A 324 -5.38 10.07 1.96
C SER A 324 -5.99 9.60 3.28
N THR A 325 -5.24 8.83 4.08
CA THR A 325 -5.72 8.22 5.33
C THR A 325 -5.43 9.07 6.58
N ARG A 326 -4.55 10.07 6.52
CA ARG A 326 -4.21 10.95 7.68
C ARG A 326 -4.33 12.44 7.35
N HIS A 327 -5.56 12.95 7.33
CA HIS A 327 -5.82 14.37 7.12
C HIS A 327 -6.20 15.12 8.40
N SER A 328 -6.74 14.45 9.42
CA SER A 328 -7.19 15.12 10.66
C SER A 328 -6.03 15.40 11.62
N PRO A 329 -5.75 16.67 11.95
CA PRO A 329 -4.77 17.04 12.96
C PRO A 329 -5.18 16.55 14.37
N TRP A 330 -4.19 16.28 15.23
CA TRP A 330 -4.45 15.85 16.60
C TRP A 330 -4.74 17.05 17.51
N PRO A 331 -5.81 17.03 18.34
CA PRO A 331 -6.26 18.21 19.09
C PRO A 331 -5.19 18.86 19.97
N ARG A 332 -4.37 18.08 20.66
CA ARG A 332 -3.29 18.60 21.52
C ARG A 332 -2.15 19.24 20.73
N VAL A 333 -1.83 18.70 19.56
CA VAL A 333 -0.87 19.33 18.63
C VAL A 333 -1.45 20.64 18.10
N CYS A 334 -2.74 20.68 17.76
CA CYS A 334 -3.40 21.93 17.36
C CYS A 334 -3.33 22.98 18.47
N HIS A 335 -3.64 22.60 19.72
CA HIS A 335 -3.56 23.51 20.86
C HIS A 335 -2.16 24.12 21.02
N PHE A 336 -1.11 23.30 20.90
CA PHE A 336 0.27 23.80 20.90
C PHE A 336 0.50 24.82 19.79
N LEU A 337 0.12 24.49 18.55
CA LEU A 337 0.31 25.36 17.38
C LEU A 337 -0.49 26.67 17.45
N THR A 338 -1.74 26.62 17.91
CA THR A 338 -2.58 27.82 18.09
C THR A 338 -2.17 28.67 19.28
N SER A 339 -1.39 28.12 20.23
CA SER A 339 -0.82 28.89 21.34
C SER A 339 0.42 29.70 20.96
N LEU A 340 0.95 29.52 19.75
CA LEU A 340 2.11 30.27 19.27
C LEU A 340 1.72 31.72 18.97
N PRO A 341 2.52 32.71 19.40
CA PRO A 341 2.29 34.12 19.06
C PRO A 341 2.29 34.37 17.54
N ALA A 342 1.51 35.35 17.09
CA ALA A 342 1.52 35.80 15.70
C ALA A 342 2.94 36.23 15.27
N GLY A 343 3.33 35.86 14.06
CA GLY A 343 4.67 36.08 13.50
C GLY A 343 5.74 35.06 13.92
N SER A 344 5.41 34.09 14.79
CA SER A 344 6.36 33.03 15.17
C SER A 344 6.82 32.22 13.96
N VAL A 345 8.08 31.80 13.96
CA VAL A 345 8.65 30.88 12.95
C VAL A 345 8.57 29.44 13.46
N LEU A 346 7.84 28.60 12.72
CA LEU A 346 7.63 27.19 13.02
C LEU A 346 8.38 26.28 12.02
N ALA A 347 9.14 25.32 12.53
CA ALA A 347 9.65 24.21 11.73
C ALA A 347 8.91 22.89 12.06
N ASP A 348 8.30 22.26 11.06
CA ASP A 348 7.73 20.91 11.16
C ASP A 348 8.74 19.90 10.59
N VAL A 349 9.47 19.20 11.47
CA VAL A 349 10.55 18.27 11.10
C VAL A 349 10.01 16.85 11.03
N GLY A 350 9.95 16.33 9.81
CA GLY A 350 9.15 15.16 9.42
C GLY A 350 7.69 15.52 9.18
N CYS A 351 7.44 16.57 8.39
CA CYS A 351 6.12 17.16 8.19
C CYS A 351 5.12 16.25 7.46
N GLY A 352 5.59 15.18 6.84
CA GLY A 352 4.78 14.28 6.02
C GLY A 352 3.99 15.04 4.96
N ASN A 353 2.66 14.85 4.96
CA ASN A 353 1.76 15.52 4.00
C ASN A 353 1.40 16.97 4.39
N GLY A 354 2.12 17.59 5.33
CA GLY A 354 1.91 18.97 5.76
C GLY A 354 0.66 19.20 6.60
N LYS A 355 0.11 18.17 7.25
CA LYS A 355 -1.17 18.26 7.99
C LYS A 355 -1.20 19.33 9.10
N TYR A 356 -0.04 19.79 9.57
CA TYR A 356 0.08 20.79 10.65
C TYR A 356 0.46 22.20 10.17
N LEU A 357 1.00 22.35 8.96
CA LEU A 357 1.59 23.62 8.50
C LEU A 357 0.58 24.75 8.30
N GLY A 358 -0.72 24.44 8.21
CA GLY A 358 -1.81 25.43 8.08
C GLY A 358 -2.73 25.54 9.30
N VAL A 359 -2.37 24.96 10.46
CA VAL A 359 -3.25 24.97 11.64
C VAL A 359 -3.36 26.37 12.27
N ASN A 360 -2.27 27.12 12.29
CA ASN A 360 -2.25 28.51 12.75
C ASN A 360 -1.86 29.40 11.56
N PRO A 361 -2.76 30.22 11.00
CA PRO A 361 -2.47 31.06 9.85
C PRO A 361 -1.57 32.26 10.20
N ASP A 362 -1.41 32.57 11.49
CA ASP A 362 -0.65 33.73 11.96
C ASP A 362 0.84 33.44 12.15
N VAL A 363 1.31 32.20 11.90
CA VAL A 363 2.72 31.81 12.01
C VAL A 363 3.37 31.57 10.66
N ILE A 364 4.68 31.80 10.58
CA ILE A 364 5.49 31.50 9.40
C ILE A 364 5.97 30.05 9.53
N SER A 365 5.30 29.13 8.84
CA SER A 365 5.59 27.70 8.91
C SER A 365 6.43 27.21 7.74
N VAL A 366 7.40 26.35 8.03
CA VAL A 366 8.16 25.58 7.02
C VAL A 366 8.25 24.12 7.45
N GLY A 367 7.94 23.21 6.52
CA GLY A 367 8.07 21.78 6.72
C GLY A 367 9.37 21.22 6.13
N CYS A 368 9.83 20.11 6.67
CA CYS A 368 10.78 19.26 5.95
C CYS A 368 10.48 17.79 6.19
N ASP A 369 10.75 16.97 5.19
CA ASP A 369 10.60 15.52 5.29
C ASP A 369 11.65 14.83 4.43
N ARG A 370 12.05 13.61 4.80
CA ARG A 370 13.01 12.83 4.01
C ARG A 370 12.37 12.32 2.71
N SER A 371 11.05 12.07 2.74
CA SER A 371 10.28 11.59 1.61
C SER A 371 10.03 12.69 0.59
N SER A 372 10.61 12.53 -0.59
CA SER A 372 10.39 13.44 -1.72
C SER A 372 8.93 13.46 -2.17
N ALA A 373 8.24 12.32 -2.10
CA ALA A 373 6.84 12.19 -2.47
C ALA A 373 5.90 12.93 -1.50
N LEU A 374 6.17 12.87 -0.18
CA LEU A 374 5.39 13.60 0.82
C LEU A 374 5.62 15.12 0.75
N VAL A 375 6.87 15.56 0.52
CA VAL A 375 7.18 16.99 0.28
C VAL A 375 6.45 17.50 -0.97
N HIS A 376 6.36 16.70 -2.04
CA HIS A 376 5.59 17.08 -3.23
C HIS A 376 4.10 17.29 -2.91
N ILE A 377 3.50 16.38 -2.14
CA ILE A 377 2.10 16.50 -1.68
C ILE A 377 1.91 17.73 -0.81
N CYS A 378 2.88 18.06 0.04
CA CYS A 378 2.86 19.25 0.88
C CYS A 378 2.86 20.54 0.03
N ALA A 379 3.70 20.58 -1.02
CA ALA A 379 3.74 21.69 -1.97
C ALA A 379 2.44 21.82 -2.80
N GLU A 380 1.84 20.70 -3.23
CA GLU A 380 0.53 20.68 -3.90
C GLU A 380 -0.60 21.24 -3.03
N ARG A 381 -0.45 21.18 -1.70
CA ARG A 381 -1.38 21.79 -0.73
C ARG A 381 -1.11 23.27 -0.45
N GLY A 382 -0.09 23.86 -1.09
CA GLY A 382 0.28 25.27 -0.95
C GLY A 382 1.17 25.58 0.26
N PHE A 383 1.73 24.57 0.91
CA PHE A 383 2.63 24.76 2.05
C PHE A 383 4.10 24.80 1.63
N GLN A 384 4.91 25.53 2.39
CA GLN A 384 6.36 25.59 2.17
C GLN A 384 7.02 24.37 2.82
N ALA A 385 7.61 23.49 2.01
CA ALA A 385 8.38 22.36 2.49
C ALA A 385 9.53 21.98 1.56
N PHE A 386 10.58 21.37 2.12
CA PHE A 386 11.75 20.89 1.37
C PHE A 386 12.20 19.50 1.82
N VAL A 387 12.91 18.79 0.94
CA VAL A 387 13.45 17.46 1.24
C VAL A 387 14.69 17.59 2.11
N SER A 388 14.71 16.91 3.26
CA SER A 388 15.86 16.93 4.18
C SER A 388 15.85 15.76 5.15
N ASP A 389 17.03 15.40 5.64
CA ASP A 389 17.21 14.51 6.78
C ASP A 389 16.93 15.27 8.10
N ALA A 390 16.11 14.70 8.99
CA ALA A 390 15.82 15.27 10.31
C ALA A 390 17.03 15.23 11.27
N LEU A 391 18.11 14.54 10.90
CA LEU A 391 19.40 14.60 11.60
C LEU A 391 20.25 15.81 11.19
N SER A 392 19.91 16.50 10.10
CA SER A 392 20.65 17.66 9.57
C SER A 392 19.76 18.51 8.68
N VAL A 393 19.01 19.42 9.29
CA VAL A 393 18.06 20.31 8.63
C VAL A 393 18.78 21.58 8.15
N PRO A 394 18.68 21.97 6.86
CA PRO A 394 19.33 23.14 6.26
C PRO A 394 18.68 24.48 6.66
N LEU A 395 18.26 24.61 7.92
CA LEU A 395 17.82 25.86 8.54
C LEU A 395 18.91 26.36 9.50
N ARG A 396 18.99 27.68 9.64
CA ARG A 396 19.99 28.32 10.49
C ARG A 396 19.78 27.92 11.95
N THR A 397 20.88 27.82 12.69
CA THR A 397 20.81 27.64 14.15
C THR A 397 20.04 28.80 14.76
N ALA A 398 19.20 28.52 15.76
CA ALA A 398 18.41 29.52 16.48
C ALA A 398 17.55 30.43 15.58
N SER A 399 16.88 29.85 14.58
CA SER A 399 15.98 30.59 13.69
C SER A 399 14.49 30.39 13.98
N CYS A 400 14.12 29.36 14.73
CA CYS A 400 12.73 28.96 14.94
C CYS A 400 12.27 29.28 16.37
N ASP A 401 11.06 29.83 16.51
CA ASP A 401 10.40 30.04 17.80
C ASP A 401 9.76 28.74 18.30
N ALA A 402 9.35 27.88 17.37
CA ALA A 402 8.87 26.54 17.68
C ALA A 402 9.32 25.49 16.67
N CYS A 403 9.45 24.26 17.14
CA CYS A 403 9.62 23.08 16.30
C CYS A 403 8.58 22.02 16.67
N ILE A 404 8.13 21.23 15.71
CA ILE A 404 7.36 20.01 15.99
C ILE A 404 8.03 18.82 15.29
N SER A 405 7.97 17.65 15.93
CA SER A 405 8.37 16.38 15.33
C SER A 405 7.38 15.31 15.75
N ILE A 406 6.41 15.04 14.88
CA ILE A 406 5.23 14.26 15.22
C ILE A 406 5.24 12.92 14.50
N ALA A 407 5.45 11.84 15.26
CA ALA A 407 5.56 10.48 14.75
C ALA A 407 6.75 10.29 13.78
N VAL A 408 7.93 10.78 14.17
CA VAL A 408 9.16 10.78 13.34
C VAL A 408 10.30 10.07 14.04
N ILE A 409 10.66 10.50 15.26
CA ILE A 409 11.90 10.05 15.94
C ILE A 409 11.94 8.53 16.16
N HIS A 410 10.79 7.87 16.31
CA HIS A 410 10.71 6.41 16.39
C HIS A 410 11.18 5.66 15.14
N HIS A 411 11.41 6.35 14.02
CA HIS A 411 11.96 5.72 12.82
C HIS A 411 13.48 5.60 12.82
N PHE A 412 14.20 6.25 13.77
CA PHE A 412 15.64 6.11 13.88
C PHE A 412 16.01 4.85 14.67
N SER A 413 16.86 4.04 14.05
CA SER A 413 17.10 2.65 14.44
C SER A 413 18.05 2.44 15.60
N THR A 414 18.73 3.51 16.03
CA THR A 414 19.64 3.51 17.17
C THR A 414 19.34 4.69 18.08
N GLN A 415 19.63 4.53 19.37
CA GLN A 415 19.47 5.59 20.36
C GLN A 415 20.26 6.85 19.99
N ASP A 416 21.49 6.69 19.48
CA ASP A 416 22.34 7.82 19.08
C ASP A 416 21.72 8.66 17.95
N ARG A 417 21.09 8.01 16.96
CA ARG A 417 20.38 8.70 15.87
C ARG A 417 19.12 9.38 16.39
N ARG A 418 18.37 8.74 17.31
CA ARG A 418 17.23 9.37 17.99
C ARG A 418 17.66 10.62 18.77
N LEU A 419 18.77 10.55 19.50
CA LEU A 419 19.33 11.67 20.25
C LEU A 419 19.84 12.78 19.31
N ALA A 420 20.47 12.42 18.18
CA ALA A 420 20.88 13.38 17.16
C ALA A 420 19.68 14.14 16.56
N ALA A 421 18.55 13.48 16.32
CA ALA A 421 17.32 14.16 15.88
C ALA A 421 16.81 15.18 16.93
N VAL A 422 16.84 14.82 18.22
CA VAL A 422 16.46 15.78 19.29
C VAL A 422 17.44 16.95 19.33
N ARG A 423 18.75 16.70 19.26
CA ARG A 423 19.78 17.76 19.20
C ARG A 423 19.54 18.70 18.03
N GLU A 424 19.13 18.17 16.89
CA GLU A 424 18.85 18.96 15.70
C GLU A 424 17.64 19.88 15.89
N LEU A 425 16.54 19.39 16.48
CA LEU A 425 15.40 20.23 16.86
C LEU A 425 15.84 21.39 17.78
N VAL A 426 16.65 21.09 18.79
CA VAL A 426 17.17 22.08 19.74
C VAL A 426 18.12 23.08 19.08
N ARG A 427 18.90 22.66 18.08
CA ARG A 427 19.75 23.55 17.29
C ARG A 427 18.90 24.60 16.57
N LEU A 428 17.77 24.21 15.99
CA LEU A 428 16.86 25.10 15.26
C LEU A 428 16.19 26.15 16.15
N LEU A 429 15.88 25.78 17.40
CA LEU A 429 15.19 26.67 18.34
C LEU A 429 16.03 27.87 18.77
N LYS A 430 15.40 29.05 18.81
CA LYS A 430 15.90 30.22 19.55
C LYS A 430 15.91 29.92 21.06
N PRO A 431 16.70 30.63 21.87
CA PRO A 431 16.53 30.62 23.32
C PRO A 431 15.08 30.99 23.69
N GLY A 432 14.46 30.24 24.60
CA GLY A 432 13.03 30.33 24.93
C GLY A 432 12.09 29.67 23.90
N GLY A 433 12.61 29.18 22.78
CA GLY A 433 11.83 28.45 21.78
C GLY A 433 11.43 27.06 22.28
N ARG A 434 10.30 26.54 21.79
CA ARG A 434 9.71 25.28 22.26
C ARG A 434 9.63 24.20 21.18
N ALA A 435 9.99 22.96 21.51
CA ALA A 435 9.79 21.81 20.63
C ALA A 435 8.70 20.88 21.18
N LEU A 436 7.80 20.41 20.32
CA LEU A 436 6.84 19.35 20.65
C LEU A 436 7.18 18.05 19.91
N ILE A 437 7.41 16.98 20.67
CA ILE A 437 7.79 15.66 20.15
C ILE A 437 6.69 14.64 20.49
N TYR A 438 6.27 13.85 19.50
CA TYR A 438 5.35 12.72 19.67
C TYR A 438 5.98 11.43 19.12
N VAL A 439 6.02 10.38 19.92
CA VAL A 439 6.52 9.04 19.54
C VAL A 439 5.53 7.94 19.96
N TRP A 440 5.53 6.80 19.28
CA TRP A 440 4.65 5.69 19.63
C TRP A 440 5.04 5.10 20.98
N ALA A 441 4.05 4.84 21.84
CA ALA A 441 4.27 4.20 23.14
C ALA A 441 4.34 2.67 22.99
N PHE A 442 5.23 2.04 23.75
CA PHE A 442 5.23 0.60 23.93
C PHE A 442 3.95 0.16 24.67
N GLU A 443 3.54 0.93 25.68
CA GLU A 443 2.33 0.71 26.46
C GLU A 443 1.09 1.21 25.70
N GLN A 444 0.44 0.30 24.96
CA GLN A 444 -0.81 0.61 24.26
C GLN A 444 -2.05 0.59 25.18
N GLU A 445 -1.88 0.22 26.44
CA GLU A 445 -2.85 0.40 27.53
C GLU A 445 -2.20 1.23 28.64
N TYR A 446 -2.80 2.37 28.98
CA TYR A 446 -2.27 3.28 30.00
C TYR A 446 -3.38 3.71 30.96
N LYS A 447 -3.12 3.65 32.27
CA LYS A 447 -4.11 3.94 33.33
C LYS A 447 -5.47 3.24 33.11
N LYS A 448 -5.43 1.94 32.75
CA LYS A 448 -6.62 1.10 32.43
C LYS A 448 -7.44 1.61 31.23
N GLN A 449 -6.88 2.47 30.39
CA GLN A 449 -7.50 2.92 29.15
C GLN A 449 -6.69 2.42 27.95
N ARG A 450 -7.34 1.60 27.12
CA ARG A 450 -6.76 1.13 25.84
C ARG A 450 -6.68 2.29 24.85
N SER A 451 -5.56 2.39 24.13
CA SER A 451 -5.37 3.35 23.05
C SER A 451 -6.36 3.10 21.90
N LYS A 452 -6.55 4.10 21.04
CA LYS A 452 -7.32 3.93 19.79
C LYS A 452 -6.74 2.82 18.90
N TYR A 453 -5.43 2.56 18.98
CA TYR A 453 -4.77 1.52 18.21
C TYR A 453 -5.32 0.11 18.51
N LEU A 454 -5.67 -0.17 19.76
CA LEU A 454 -6.19 -1.47 20.20
C LEU A 454 -7.72 -1.63 20.11
N LYS A 455 -8.48 -0.54 19.86
CA LYS A 455 -9.93 -0.48 20.10
C LYS A 455 -10.84 -1.07 19.00
N ASP A 456 -10.31 -1.66 17.94
CA ASP A 456 -11.11 -2.12 16.80
C ASP A 456 -11.53 -3.61 16.82
N GLN A 457 -11.48 -4.30 17.97
CA GLN A 457 -11.92 -5.72 18.05
C GLN A 457 -13.36 -5.94 18.54
N ASN A 458 -14.07 -4.94 19.06
CA ASN A 458 -15.44 -5.14 19.56
C ASN A 458 -16.45 -4.23 18.86
N LYS A 459 -16.92 -4.66 17.68
CA LYS A 459 -18.24 -4.29 17.13
C LYS A 459 -18.92 -5.52 16.53
N GLU A 460 -18.93 -6.62 17.27
CA GLU A 460 -19.92 -7.68 17.10
C GLU A 460 -20.41 -8.09 18.50
N GLY A 461 -21.70 -7.89 18.74
CA GLY A 461 -22.48 -8.57 19.78
C GLY A 461 -22.21 -8.20 21.25
N SER A 462 -22.89 -7.19 21.76
CA SER A 462 -23.47 -7.25 23.13
C SER A 462 -24.59 -6.22 23.31
N ASP A 463 -25.72 -6.47 22.63
CA ASP A 463 -27.02 -5.98 23.10
C ASP A 463 -27.54 -7.00 24.14
N VAL A 464 -27.37 -6.73 25.44
CA VAL A 464 -28.27 -7.21 26.50
C VAL A 464 -28.21 -6.25 27.70
N HIS A 465 -29.33 -5.57 27.91
CA HIS A 465 -29.89 -4.96 29.14
C HIS A 465 -28.98 -4.37 30.24
N SER A 466 -28.99 -3.03 30.29
CA SER A 466 -28.90 -2.26 31.53
C SER A 466 -30.30 -1.99 32.12
N PRO A 467 -30.56 -2.24 33.41
CA PRO A 467 -31.65 -1.56 34.11
C PRO A 467 -31.13 -0.26 34.74
N THR A 468 -31.90 0.79 34.47
CA THR A 468 -31.92 2.11 35.07
C THR A 468 -31.81 2.12 36.60
N LYS A 469 -31.03 3.04 37.15
CA LYS A 469 -31.46 3.89 38.27
C LYS A 469 -30.62 5.16 38.41
N ASN A 470 -31.34 6.28 38.36
CA ASN A 470 -30.93 7.60 38.80
C ASN A 470 -30.58 7.59 40.30
N THR A 471 -29.59 8.39 40.71
CA THR A 471 -29.77 9.51 41.67
C THR A 471 -28.48 10.31 41.82
N SER A 472 -28.66 11.63 41.84
CA SER A 472 -27.79 12.69 42.33
C SER A 472 -27.36 12.51 43.79
N GLU A 473 -26.18 12.99 44.18
CA GLU A 473 -25.97 14.02 45.21
C GLU A 473 -24.48 14.22 45.57
N GLU A 474 -24.23 15.39 46.16
CA GLU A 474 -22.99 16.09 46.42
C GLU A 474 -22.09 15.51 47.54
N SER A 475 -20.82 15.91 47.47
CA SER A 475 -19.92 16.34 48.56
C SER A 475 -20.01 15.69 49.94
N GLN A 476 -18.89 15.13 50.42
CA GLN A 476 -18.20 15.53 51.67
C GLN A 476 -17.06 14.56 52.03
N GLU A 477 -15.89 15.11 52.39
CA GLU A 477 -14.90 14.41 53.24
C GLU A 477 -15.48 14.18 54.65
N PRO A 478 -14.90 13.25 55.44
CA PRO A 478 -13.97 13.73 56.47
C PRO A 478 -12.78 12.80 56.81
N HIS A 479 -11.66 13.46 57.12
CA HIS A 479 -10.63 13.17 58.13
C HIS A 479 -10.74 11.90 59.02
N GLY A 480 -9.57 11.27 59.29
CA GLY A 480 -9.40 10.45 60.50
C GLY A 480 -8.15 9.56 60.63
N LYS A 481 -6.98 10.20 60.88
CA LYS A 481 -5.70 9.72 61.45
C LYS A 481 -5.57 8.28 62.03
N SER A 482 -4.42 7.63 61.76
CA SER A 482 -3.39 7.16 62.74
C SER A 482 -2.30 6.34 62.03
N SER A 483 -1.10 6.88 61.75
CA SER A 483 0.13 6.89 62.57
C SER A 483 0.78 5.53 62.87
N ARG A 484 1.97 5.30 62.29
CA ARG A 484 3.23 4.75 62.86
C ARG A 484 4.31 4.75 61.72
N HIS A 485 5.25 5.70 61.60
CA HIS A 485 6.61 5.79 62.22
C HIS A 485 7.47 4.52 61.96
N LEU A 486 8.69 4.51 61.38
CA LEU A 486 9.86 5.43 61.36
C LEU A 486 10.83 5.16 60.17
N GLU A 487 11.52 6.24 59.74
CA GLU A 487 12.95 6.43 59.34
C GLU A 487 13.56 5.55 58.21
N ASP A 488 13.93 6.11 57.06
CA ASP A 488 15.10 6.96 56.70
C ASP A 488 16.44 6.24 56.83
N ASP A 489 17.04 5.87 55.68
CA ASP A 489 18.49 5.82 55.57
C ASP A 489 18.99 5.98 54.12
N ASN A 490 20.04 6.78 53.99
CA ASN A 490 20.62 7.31 52.76
C ASN A 490 21.80 6.44 52.26
N ARG A 491 21.70 5.94 51.01
CA ARG A 491 22.79 5.69 50.02
C ARG A 491 23.95 4.71 50.39
N PRO A 492 24.83 4.34 49.43
CA PRO A 492 24.63 3.89 48.04
C PRO A 492 25.40 2.58 47.76
N VAL A 493 24.89 1.66 46.94
CA VAL A 493 25.75 0.60 46.36
C VAL A 493 25.39 0.35 44.89
N ASN A 494 26.32 0.77 44.04
CA ASN A 494 26.50 0.30 42.68
C ASN A 494 26.46 -1.23 42.63
N LYS A 495 25.59 -1.78 41.77
CA LYS A 495 25.86 -2.96 40.94
C LYS A 495 24.74 -3.07 39.92
N ILE A 496 24.98 -2.50 38.74
CA ILE A 496 24.28 -2.84 37.51
C ILE A 496 24.57 -4.33 37.30
N GLN A 497 23.57 -5.17 37.52
CA GLN A 497 23.57 -6.53 37.01
C GLN A 497 23.09 -6.44 35.56
N ASP A 498 24.08 -6.52 34.68
CA ASP A 498 23.96 -6.82 33.27
C ASP A 498 23.25 -8.17 33.13
N ASP A 499 21.94 -8.12 32.93
CA ASP A 499 21.12 -9.27 32.55
C ASP A 499 20.82 -9.15 31.04
N SER A 500 21.89 -9.04 30.25
CA SER A 500 21.85 -9.27 28.81
C SER A 500 21.59 -10.76 28.54
N LYS A 501 20.33 -11.16 28.68
CA LYS A 501 19.80 -12.24 27.86
C LYS A 501 19.91 -11.77 26.42
N VAL A 502 20.99 -12.21 25.75
CA VAL A 502 21.21 -12.04 24.32
C VAL A 502 20.01 -12.63 23.59
N THR A 503 19.02 -11.78 23.32
CA THR A 503 17.96 -12.05 22.37
C THR A 503 18.62 -12.10 21.01
N ASP A 504 18.54 -13.24 20.34
CA ASP A 504 18.93 -13.44 18.94
C ASP A 504 18.50 -12.19 18.15
N GLY A 505 19.47 -11.37 17.72
CA GLY A 505 19.32 -9.93 17.41
C GLY A 505 18.50 -9.59 16.18
N LYS A 506 17.34 -10.23 16.01
CA LYS A 506 16.44 -10.25 14.86
C LYS A 506 15.21 -9.38 15.12
N LEU A 507 14.86 -8.52 14.17
CA LEU A 507 13.65 -7.70 14.24
C LEU A 507 12.39 -8.53 14.02
N SER A 508 11.45 -8.46 14.96
CA SER A 508 10.15 -9.12 14.85
C SER A 508 9.20 -8.32 13.95
N VAL A 509 8.26 -9.01 13.27
CA VAL A 509 7.16 -8.36 12.54
C VAL A 509 5.95 -8.27 13.46
N HIS A 510 5.46 -7.05 13.68
CA HIS A 510 4.32 -6.78 14.53
C HIS A 510 3.01 -7.26 13.89
N THR A 511 2.16 -7.93 14.66
CA THR A 511 0.77 -8.19 14.27
C THR A 511 -0.08 -6.95 14.56
N ASN A 512 -0.59 -6.29 13.50
CA ASN A 512 -1.38 -5.06 13.66
C ASN A 512 -2.52 -5.19 14.69
N ARG A 513 -2.67 -4.14 15.51
CA ARG A 513 -3.71 -4.01 16.56
C ARG A 513 -3.55 -4.99 17.72
N THR A 514 -2.34 -5.49 17.95
CA THR A 514 -1.98 -6.28 19.15
C THR A 514 -1.05 -5.47 20.06
N ALA A 515 -0.76 -5.98 21.25
CA ALA A 515 0.25 -5.37 22.13
C ALA A 515 1.66 -5.52 21.54
N PHE A 516 2.55 -4.58 21.86
CA PHE A 516 3.95 -4.68 21.47
C PHE A 516 4.70 -5.63 22.41
N ASN A 517 5.53 -6.49 21.82
CA ASN A 517 6.33 -7.48 22.56
C ASN A 517 7.83 -7.12 22.58
N THR A 518 8.29 -6.28 21.64
CA THR A 518 9.66 -5.74 21.56
C THR A 518 9.60 -4.25 21.24
N GLN A 519 10.61 -3.47 21.65
CA GLN A 519 10.68 -2.04 21.36
C GLN A 519 11.02 -1.77 19.89
N ASP A 520 11.93 -2.58 19.33
CA ASP A 520 12.34 -2.53 17.94
C ASP A 520 11.60 -3.61 17.14
N LEU A 521 10.88 -3.18 16.10
CA LEU A 521 10.04 -4.07 15.31
C LEU A 521 9.66 -3.49 13.94
N LEU A 522 9.20 -4.37 13.06
CA LEU A 522 8.65 -4.03 11.75
C LEU A 522 7.12 -3.97 11.83
N VAL A 523 6.52 -2.83 11.51
CA VAL A 523 5.07 -2.61 11.51
C VAL A 523 4.50 -2.68 10.09
N PRO A 524 3.62 -3.65 9.78
CA PRO A 524 3.10 -3.84 8.44
C PRO A 524 2.06 -2.76 8.06
N TRP A 525 2.28 -2.14 6.90
CA TRP A 525 1.42 -1.16 6.28
C TRP A 525 0.70 -1.79 5.09
N HIS A 526 -0.61 -1.93 5.22
CA HIS A 526 -1.46 -2.45 4.16
C HIS A 526 -1.99 -1.26 3.36
N LEU A 527 -1.59 -1.16 2.10
CA LEU A 527 -2.31 -0.30 1.18
C LEU A 527 -3.77 -0.81 1.09
N LYS A 528 -4.76 0.07 1.20
CA LYS A 528 -6.16 -0.26 0.94
C LYS A 528 -6.56 0.49 -0.31
N GLU A 529 -7.29 -0.14 -1.22
CA GLU A 529 -7.93 0.58 -2.31
C GLU A 529 -8.86 1.65 -1.73
N GLY A 530 -8.64 2.90 -2.09
CA GLY A 530 -9.50 4.00 -1.64
C GLY A 530 -10.91 3.81 -2.18
N LYS A 531 -11.92 3.86 -1.29
CA LYS A 531 -13.31 4.12 -1.70
C LYS A 531 -13.32 5.42 -2.52
N ARG A 532 -13.88 5.37 -3.73
CA ARG A 532 -14.13 6.58 -4.54
C ARG A 532 -15.04 7.50 -3.73
N ARG A 533 -14.66 8.78 -3.59
CA ARG A 533 -15.58 9.82 -3.09
C ARG A 533 -16.72 9.96 -4.09
N GLY A 534 -17.92 9.59 -3.68
CA GLY A 534 -19.12 9.73 -4.50
C GLY A 534 -20.33 8.94 -4.01
N GLU A 535 -20.51 8.76 -2.70
CA GLU A 535 -21.78 8.30 -2.14
C GLU A 535 -22.12 9.23 -0.97
N VAL A 536 -23.11 10.07 -1.19
CA VAL A 536 -23.77 10.85 -0.14
C VAL A 536 -24.83 9.91 0.45
N GLU A 537 -24.63 9.47 1.70
CA GLU A 537 -25.66 8.78 2.47
C GLU A 537 -26.84 9.74 2.72
N PRO A 538 -28.10 9.28 2.67
CA PRO A 538 -29.26 10.15 2.80
C PRO A 538 -29.43 10.58 4.27
N VAL A 539 -29.48 11.89 4.49
CA VAL A 539 -29.93 12.45 5.78
C VAL A 539 -31.46 12.42 5.79
N GLU A 540 -32.04 11.54 6.60
CA GLU A 540 -33.42 11.67 7.02
C GLU A 540 -33.57 12.90 7.93
N THR A 541 -34.18 13.97 7.41
CA THR A 541 -34.84 14.97 8.26
C THR A 541 -36.30 15.05 7.91
N GLY A 542 -37.13 14.47 8.77
CA GLY A 542 -38.55 14.83 8.84
C GLY A 542 -38.71 16.22 9.45
N ARG A 543 -39.34 17.15 8.71
CA ARG A 543 -40.41 18.02 9.20
C ARG A 543 -41.00 18.86 8.06
N LYS A 544 -42.33 18.97 8.12
CA LYS A 544 -43.26 19.69 7.25
C LYS A 544 -42.90 21.18 7.15
N ASP A 545 -43.05 21.80 5.97
CA ASP A 545 -44.20 22.70 5.71
C ASP A 545 -44.14 23.41 4.33
N LYS A 546 -45.32 23.37 3.67
CA LYS A 546 -45.98 24.30 2.73
C LYS A 546 -45.21 25.12 1.68
N MET A 547 -45.56 24.80 0.42
CA MET A 547 -45.86 25.67 -0.73
C MET A 547 -45.71 27.20 -0.55
N LYS A 548 -44.95 27.83 -1.45
CA LYS A 548 -45.55 28.74 -2.45
C LYS A 548 -44.61 29.06 -3.62
N ASP A 549 -45.27 29.06 -4.77
CA ASP A 549 -44.94 29.54 -6.10
C ASP A 549 -44.44 31.00 -6.08
N ASP A 550 -43.47 31.36 -6.92
CA ASP A 550 -43.72 32.34 -7.98
C ASP A 550 -42.51 32.55 -8.89
N SER A 551 -42.85 32.92 -10.11
CA SER A 551 -42.02 32.97 -11.31
C SER A 551 -41.80 34.42 -11.76
N LYS A 552 -40.63 34.71 -12.36
CA LYS A 552 -40.35 35.72 -13.44
C LYS A 552 -38.83 35.87 -13.63
N LYS A 553 -38.29 35.65 -14.85
CA LYS A 553 -38.09 36.63 -15.96
C LYS A 553 -37.33 37.89 -15.45
N THR A 554 -36.26 38.40 -16.06
CA THR A 554 -35.80 38.44 -17.46
C THR A 554 -34.48 39.25 -17.51
N SER A 555 -33.71 39.07 -18.60
CA SER A 555 -32.82 40.06 -19.27
C SER A 555 -31.68 40.72 -18.47
N GLY A 556 -30.45 40.88 -18.96
CA GLY A 556 -29.93 40.94 -20.32
C GLY A 556 -28.94 42.13 -20.42
N LYS A 557 -28.01 42.05 -21.38
CA LYS A 557 -27.08 43.12 -21.86
C LYS A 557 -25.87 43.42 -20.97
N SER A 558 -24.67 43.77 -21.43
CA SER A 558 -23.91 43.69 -22.70
C SER A 558 -22.69 44.62 -22.49
N CYS A 559 -21.44 44.13 -22.68
CA CYS A 559 -20.25 44.76 -23.32
C CYS A 559 -19.89 46.27 -23.07
N PRO A 560 -18.77 46.87 -23.60
CA PRO A 560 -17.62 46.33 -24.33
C PRO A 560 -16.21 46.94 -24.02
N THR A 561 -15.17 46.24 -24.52
CA THR A 561 -13.91 46.66 -25.22
C THR A 561 -13.04 47.88 -24.83
N THR A 562 -11.70 47.67 -24.89
CA THR A 562 -10.67 48.43 -25.65
C THR A 562 -9.37 47.58 -25.71
N SER A 563 -8.85 47.09 -26.86
CA SER A 563 -7.83 47.67 -27.80
C SER A 563 -6.56 48.21 -27.11
N LYS A 564 -5.29 47.96 -27.50
CA LYS A 564 -4.66 47.64 -28.80
C LYS A 564 -3.12 47.40 -28.62
N ASP A 565 -2.50 46.76 -29.62
CA ASP A 565 -1.14 47.00 -30.18
C ASP A 565 0.18 46.37 -29.63
N SER A 566 0.73 45.48 -30.48
CA SER A 566 2.08 45.52 -31.12
C SER A 566 3.36 44.93 -30.47
N LYS A 567 3.98 44.02 -31.25
CA LYS A 567 5.31 43.33 -31.24
C LYS A 567 6.54 44.30 -31.24
N PRO A 568 7.85 43.88 -31.22
CA PRO A 568 8.48 42.54 -31.36
C PRO A 568 9.66 42.19 -30.39
N ILE A 569 10.20 40.97 -30.58
CA ILE A 569 11.23 40.19 -29.86
C ILE A 569 12.65 40.80 -29.94
N PRO A 570 13.57 40.53 -28.98
CA PRO A 570 14.63 39.56 -29.28
C PRO A 570 14.94 38.58 -28.13
N SER A 571 15.37 37.40 -28.57
CA SER A 571 15.87 36.22 -27.85
C SER A 571 17.16 36.45 -27.05
N ILE A 572 17.36 35.70 -25.95
CA ILE A 572 18.46 34.73 -25.72
C ILE A 572 18.57 34.39 -24.23
N GLY A 573 18.71 33.08 -23.94
CA GLY A 573 19.18 32.52 -22.67
C GLY A 573 18.06 32.46 -21.63
N THR A 574 17.70 31.32 -21.05
CA THR A 574 18.59 30.30 -20.53
C THR A 574 17.77 29.04 -20.31
N THR A 575 18.31 27.94 -20.83
CA THR A 575 18.34 26.61 -20.23
C THR A 575 17.72 26.48 -18.84
N GLN A 576 16.70 25.63 -18.74
CA GLN A 576 16.50 24.63 -17.66
C GLN A 576 15.26 23.82 -18.06
N SER A 577 15.45 22.57 -18.48
CA SER A 577 15.44 21.43 -17.56
C SER A 577 14.13 21.40 -16.78
N SER A 578 13.14 20.68 -17.32
CA SER A 578 12.02 20.15 -16.57
C SER A 578 11.82 18.71 -17.03
N THR A 579 12.38 17.74 -16.30
CA THR A 579 11.62 16.92 -15.35
C THR A 579 10.23 16.59 -15.88
N VAL A 580 10.14 15.53 -16.69
CA VAL A 580 8.87 14.89 -17.01
C VAL A 580 8.57 13.86 -15.92
N LYS A 581 7.48 14.14 -15.19
CA LYS A 581 6.82 13.25 -14.23
C LYS A 581 6.40 11.93 -14.90
N PRO A 582 6.61 10.75 -14.28
CA PRO A 582 5.91 9.54 -14.69
C PRO A 582 4.45 9.60 -14.23
N LYS A 583 3.53 9.28 -15.13
CA LYS A 583 2.09 9.10 -14.86
C LYS A 583 1.82 7.69 -14.35
N SER A 584 1.04 7.63 -13.27
CA SER A 584 0.42 6.46 -12.67
C SER A 584 -0.77 5.96 -13.49
N GLU A 585 -0.88 4.65 -13.70
CA GLU A 585 -2.18 3.97 -13.88
C GLU A 585 -2.29 2.81 -12.88
N SER A 586 -3.48 2.73 -12.30
CA SER A 586 -3.87 1.91 -11.17
C SER A 586 -4.20 0.47 -11.57
N ASP A 587 -3.52 -0.49 -10.95
CA ASP A 587 -3.78 -1.93 -11.08
C ASP A 587 -3.99 -2.55 -9.68
N SER A 588 -5.20 -3.04 -9.43
CA SER A 588 -5.69 -3.49 -8.13
C SER A 588 -5.19 -4.88 -7.73
N SER A 589 -3.87 -5.08 -7.58
CA SER A 589 -3.32 -6.20 -6.77
C SER A 589 -3.80 -6.08 -5.30
N PRO A 590 -3.97 -7.15 -4.49
CA PRO A 590 -4.08 -6.95 -3.05
C PRO A 590 -2.81 -6.24 -2.62
N ALA A 591 -3.07 -5.09 -2.02
CA ALA A 591 -2.11 -4.05 -2.15
C ALA A 591 -0.84 -4.42 -1.37
N PRO A 592 0.35 -4.06 -1.89
CA PRO A 592 1.60 -4.47 -1.28
C PRO A 592 1.63 -4.10 0.20
N VAL A 593 2.08 -5.05 1.03
CA VAL A 593 2.29 -4.83 2.46
C VAL A 593 3.73 -4.38 2.65
N PHE A 594 3.88 -3.13 3.09
CA PHE A 594 5.20 -2.58 3.38
C PHE A 594 5.52 -2.74 4.86
N HIS A 595 6.74 -3.11 5.19
CA HIS A 595 7.17 -3.23 6.59
C HIS A 595 7.92 -1.97 6.97
N ARG A 596 7.46 -1.28 8.02
CA ARG A 596 8.08 -0.05 8.49
C ARG A 596 8.83 -0.29 9.79
N TYR A 597 10.08 0.14 9.88
CA TYR A 597 10.81 0.07 11.15
C TYR A 597 10.25 1.09 12.15
N TYR A 598 10.05 0.64 13.38
CA TYR A 598 9.67 1.45 14.53
C TYR A 598 10.51 1.05 15.75
N HIS A 599 10.90 2.06 16.51
CA HIS A 599 11.26 1.97 17.91
C HIS A 599 10.11 2.53 18.76
N VAL A 600 9.34 1.69 19.43
CA VAL A 600 8.28 2.12 20.35
C VAL A 600 8.86 2.41 21.74
N PHE A 601 8.53 3.58 22.28
CA PHE A 601 9.14 4.11 23.49
C PHE A 601 8.43 3.63 24.74
N GLN A 602 9.18 3.25 25.76
CA GLN A 602 8.63 2.96 27.08
C GLN A 602 8.34 4.23 27.87
N GLN A 603 7.55 4.10 28.94
CA GLN A 603 7.28 5.20 29.87
C GLN A 603 8.58 5.83 30.39
N GLY A 604 8.71 7.14 30.22
CA GLY A 604 9.86 7.92 30.68
C GLY A 604 11.07 7.90 29.73
N GLU A 605 11.10 7.02 28.74
CA GLU A 605 12.24 6.90 27.82
C GLU A 605 12.44 8.17 26.97
N LEU A 606 11.37 8.74 26.42
CA LEU A 606 11.45 9.96 25.60
C LEU A 606 11.97 11.14 26.43
N GLU A 607 11.51 11.26 27.69
CA GLU A 607 11.94 12.32 28.60
C GLU A 607 13.43 12.19 28.94
N GLN A 608 13.89 10.98 29.23
CA GLN A 608 15.31 10.70 29.47
C GLN A 608 16.18 10.95 28.22
N LEU A 609 15.69 10.59 27.03
CA LEU A 609 16.37 10.88 25.77
C LEU A 609 16.54 12.39 25.57
N CYS A 610 15.47 13.16 25.81
CA CYS A 610 15.52 14.62 25.70
C CYS A 610 16.42 15.27 26.77
N GLY A 611 16.42 14.76 28.00
CA GLY A 611 17.26 15.25 29.10
C GLY A 611 18.76 15.07 28.88
N GLN A 612 19.18 14.25 27.90
CA GLN A 612 20.59 14.11 27.50
C GLN A 612 21.08 15.26 26.62
N VAL A 613 20.18 16.13 26.13
CA VAL A 613 20.55 17.31 25.35
C VAL A 613 20.85 18.47 26.29
N ALA A 614 22.02 19.10 26.13
CA ALA A 614 22.39 20.26 26.94
C ALA A 614 21.56 21.49 26.54
N GLY A 615 21.24 22.33 27.53
CA GLY A 615 20.56 23.62 27.30
C GLY A 615 19.07 23.50 26.97
N VAL A 616 18.41 22.43 27.41
CA VAL A 616 16.95 22.30 27.34
C VAL A 616 16.34 21.92 28.68
N GLU A 617 15.08 22.32 28.86
CA GLU A 617 14.24 21.94 29.97
C GLU A 617 13.02 21.19 29.44
N VAL A 618 12.69 20.06 30.07
CA VAL A 618 11.43 19.34 29.80
C VAL A 618 10.31 20.05 30.55
N GLN A 619 9.49 20.80 29.82
CA GLN A 619 8.36 21.55 30.39
C GLN A 619 7.18 20.64 30.74
N SER A 620 6.92 19.63 29.90
CA SER A 620 5.89 18.62 30.20
C SER A 620 6.16 17.30 29.48
N SER A 621 5.74 16.22 30.11
CA SER A 621 5.82 14.84 29.62
C SER A 621 4.47 14.17 29.88
N TYR A 622 3.82 13.63 28.84
CA TYR A 622 2.49 13.06 28.97
C TYR A 622 2.20 11.95 27.94
N HIS A 623 1.22 11.12 28.25
CA HIS A 623 0.69 10.09 27.36
C HIS A 623 -0.56 10.60 26.60
N ASP A 624 -0.61 10.40 25.28
CA ASP A 624 -1.73 10.79 24.42
C ASP A 624 -2.09 9.70 23.41
N GLN A 625 -3.17 8.95 23.68
CA GLN A 625 -3.76 7.97 22.76
C GLN A 625 -2.78 6.93 22.18
N GLY A 626 -1.86 6.40 23.00
CA GLY A 626 -0.85 5.43 22.59
C GLY A 626 0.47 6.04 22.12
N ASN A 627 0.72 7.31 22.47
CA ASN A 627 1.95 8.03 22.19
C ASN A 627 2.52 8.63 23.47
N TRP A 628 3.85 8.63 23.59
CA TRP A 628 4.57 9.45 24.56
C TRP A 628 4.90 10.80 23.91
N CYS A 629 4.68 11.87 24.67
CA CYS A 629 4.77 13.23 24.20
C CYS A 629 5.60 14.06 25.16
N VAL A 630 6.50 14.89 24.63
CA VAL A 630 7.31 15.81 25.41
C VAL A 630 7.29 17.20 24.78
N ILE A 631 7.12 18.23 25.62
CA ILE A 631 7.38 19.63 25.26
C ILE A 631 8.72 20.02 25.88
N LEU A 632 9.66 20.41 25.03
CA LEU A 632 10.96 20.95 25.42
C LEU A 632 10.94 22.46 25.27
N GLU A 633 11.68 23.15 26.13
CA GLU A 633 12.04 24.55 25.95
C GLU A 633 13.56 24.66 25.92
N LYS A 634 14.10 25.43 24.97
CA LYS A 634 15.52 25.74 24.94
C LYS A 634 15.81 26.80 25.98
N ALA A 635 16.71 26.51 26.92
CA ALA A 635 17.07 27.44 27.97
C ALA A 635 17.54 28.77 27.36
N GLY A 636 17.07 29.88 27.97
CA GLY A 636 17.61 31.21 27.69
C GLY A 636 19.12 31.22 27.93
N THR A 637 19.90 31.78 27.01
CA THR A 637 21.25 32.24 27.38
C THR A 637 21.07 33.33 28.43
N LEU A 638 21.54 33.06 29.66
CA LEU A 638 21.72 34.08 30.70
C LEU A 638 22.67 35.19 30.22
#